data_AF-A0A8H6WP81-F1
#
_entry.id   AF-A0A8H6WP81-F1
#
_cell.length_a   1.000
_cell.length_b   1.000
_cell.length_c   1.000
_cell.angle_alpha   90.00
_cell.angle_beta   90.00
_cell.angle_gamma   90.00
#
_symmetry.space_group_name_H-M   'P 1'
#
loop_
_entity.id
_entity.type
_entity.pdbx_description
1 polymer ?
#
loop_
_entity_poly.entity_id
_entity_poly.type
_entity_poly.pdbx_seq_one_letter_code
_entity_poly.pdbx_strand_id
1 'polypeptide(L)'
;MLLSDLNDDIIQLICLETPVKGILSFRQVSRRFNLLTRIRATWMILLQRLLSEGAHVPHYLGPAGALGGEVLEKLVLRLTALCAATGSVGDSSVAYPAILPVSKLPLSVTWLRLVAGNWLFVAASDRVESQLLCYELSNLSSDVARTYLPGRVKTGRTEIQEGRVILALALGPEDEEIRVITLRKDSGGRNRFSELSRLPGSSHVLFLSGDLVGCAMLEGLSVPHLYDWKLNVVIDISAPSDGWDIPPRRAVPHLMTIWTNKLVIVRAAWVEVFDVHDDKRITFRKRIDTVSMWEVDVCVPAKSCSDSLYLLAITPDGIELLTLEELDGDVHLRHSSLVNNPDPIPMVLDDDGEPEIIHHTLSYPVLYGLHVGSSGQKMAWISAHEASDTNSAQRRPLCLYSAPIPLGTDTLNATYTRFESAAGPALWGTPCFDFDDALGVMVIGDCFGEVAVLDCATSDPGITRLTPDIAGHASSQTSLLSTEPVPMNLLPSIYPGMPDVEAPSSRASRWNKDNLDIYEPWRQAVYSSSEEFFFVSQARWEGVPCDKAWMLEHMYGVPGEVLPQATTYEPEMGWDNLILRIGRRFFLRALFLPGYDGPATLFSWPKDTVDPFNHPIQVGDEGCQEMDPVCRTALAAHWALRTFLRDEPLRLEVLANPLCRR
;
A
#
# COMPACT_ATOMS: atom_id res chain seq x y z
N MET A 1 13.80 -56.87 14.49
CA MET A 1 13.00 -56.14 15.49
C MET A 1 12.08 -55.23 14.72
N LEU A 2 10.77 -55.36 14.86
CA LEU A 2 9.84 -54.50 14.13
C LEU A 2 9.82 -53.13 14.83
N LEU A 3 9.64 -52.05 14.07
CA LEU A 3 9.44 -50.71 14.64
C LEU A 3 8.23 -50.67 15.61
N SER A 4 7.27 -51.58 15.44
CA SER A 4 6.14 -51.79 16.35
C SER A 4 6.53 -52.34 17.73
N ASP A 5 7.74 -52.88 17.89
CA ASP A 5 8.18 -53.49 19.14
C ASP A 5 8.96 -52.50 20.02
N LEU A 6 9.26 -51.31 19.47
CA LEU A 6 9.94 -50.23 20.18
C LEU A 6 9.03 -49.56 21.21
N ASN A 7 9.62 -48.98 22.26
CA ASN A 7 8.92 -48.10 23.20
C ASN A 7 8.47 -46.81 22.47
N ASP A 8 7.31 -46.26 22.86
CA ASP A 8 6.76 -45.00 22.37
C ASP A 8 7.78 -43.85 22.45
N ASP A 9 8.59 -43.80 23.52
CA ASP A 9 9.62 -42.78 23.68
C ASP A 9 10.69 -42.86 22.57
N ILE A 10 11.10 -44.07 22.19
CA ILE A 10 12.08 -44.27 21.11
C ILE A 10 11.45 -43.88 19.77
N ILE A 11 10.18 -44.23 19.54
CA ILE A 11 9.45 -43.84 18.34
C ILE A 11 9.34 -42.31 18.26
N GLN A 12 9.11 -41.62 19.38
CA GLN A 12 9.06 -40.17 19.41
C GLN A 12 10.41 -39.54 19.08
N LEU A 13 11.51 -40.06 19.63
CA LEU A 13 12.87 -39.63 19.27
C LEU A 13 13.15 -39.85 17.77
N ILE A 14 12.74 -41.01 17.21
CA ILE A 14 12.84 -41.25 15.76
C ILE A 14 12.06 -40.18 14.99
N CYS A 15 10.84 -39.81 15.45
CA CYS A 15 10.05 -38.76 14.79
C CYS A 15 10.74 -37.40 14.81
N LEU A 16 11.44 -37.03 15.90
CA LEU A 16 12.16 -35.76 16.01
C LEU A 16 13.34 -35.66 15.03
N GLU A 17 13.96 -36.79 14.70
CA GLU A 17 15.05 -36.89 13.71
C GLU A 17 14.53 -37.11 12.28
N THR A 18 13.22 -37.34 12.10
CA THR A 18 12.63 -37.62 10.79
C THR A 18 12.12 -36.32 10.17
N PRO A 19 12.37 -36.05 8.87
CA PRO A 19 11.75 -34.93 8.17
C PRO A 19 10.23 -34.98 8.28
N VAL A 20 9.56 -33.83 8.32
CA VAL A 20 8.10 -33.74 8.53
C VAL A 20 7.30 -34.62 7.57
N LYS A 21 7.73 -34.72 6.30
CA LYS A 21 7.13 -35.62 5.30
C LYS A 21 7.17 -37.10 5.75
N GLY A 22 8.27 -37.55 6.35
CA GLY A 22 8.41 -38.91 6.88
C GLY A 22 7.52 -39.16 8.11
N ILE A 23 7.38 -38.16 8.99
CA ILE A 23 6.45 -38.22 10.13
C ILE A 23 5.01 -38.43 9.63
N LEU A 24 4.61 -37.69 8.58
CA LEU A 24 3.29 -37.88 7.96
C LEU A 24 3.14 -39.27 7.33
N SER A 25 4.18 -39.80 6.68
CA SER A 25 4.16 -41.16 6.13
C SER A 25 4.00 -42.23 7.21
N PHE A 26 4.59 -42.06 8.41
CA PHE A 26 4.41 -43.01 9.52
C PHE A 26 2.94 -43.17 9.93
N ARG A 27 2.11 -42.14 9.77
CA ARG A 27 0.67 -42.21 10.08
C ARG A 27 -0.08 -43.24 9.25
N GLN A 28 0.38 -43.46 8.01
CA GLN A 28 -0.22 -44.40 7.08
C GLN A 28 0.16 -45.85 7.39
N VAL A 29 1.17 -46.07 8.26
CA VAL A 29 1.68 -47.40 8.59
C VAL A 29 0.80 -48.10 9.63
N SER A 30 0.45 -47.43 10.74
CA SER A 30 -0.38 -48.02 11.78
C SER A 30 -1.13 -46.99 12.63
N ARG A 31 -2.21 -47.43 13.31
CA ARG A 31 -2.96 -46.59 14.26
C ARG A 31 -2.08 -46.08 15.40
N ARG A 32 -1.11 -46.88 15.87
CA ARG A 32 -0.16 -46.48 16.92
C ARG A 32 0.71 -45.31 16.46
N PHE A 33 1.31 -45.41 15.26
CA PHE A 33 2.09 -44.30 14.70
C PHE A 33 1.23 -43.06 14.45
N ASN A 34 -0.01 -43.22 14.01
CA ASN A 34 -0.92 -42.10 13.85
C ASN A 34 -1.17 -41.35 15.17
N LEU A 35 -1.32 -42.07 16.30
CA LEU A 35 -1.47 -41.45 17.62
C LEU A 35 -0.17 -40.78 18.08
N LEU A 36 0.97 -41.47 17.98
CA LEU A 36 2.26 -40.95 18.47
C LEU A 36 2.75 -39.73 17.69
N THR A 37 2.55 -39.71 16.38
CA THR A 37 2.93 -38.57 15.52
C THR A 37 1.98 -37.37 15.64
N ARG A 38 0.90 -37.47 16.44
CA ARG A 38 0.00 -36.36 16.77
C ARG A 38 0.27 -35.78 18.16
N ILE A 39 1.26 -36.30 18.88
CA ILE A 39 1.64 -35.78 20.19
C ILE A 39 2.13 -34.34 20.02
N ARG A 40 1.47 -33.42 20.74
CA ARG A 40 1.77 -31.99 20.70
C ARG A 40 3.25 -31.66 20.99
N ALA A 41 3.87 -32.37 21.93
CA ALA A 41 5.27 -32.16 22.30
C ALA A 41 6.22 -32.34 21.10
N THR A 42 5.96 -33.32 20.23
CA THR A 42 6.74 -33.55 19.01
C THR A 42 6.71 -32.32 18.10
N TRP A 43 5.52 -31.77 17.85
CA TRP A 43 5.34 -30.59 17.01
C TRP A 43 5.89 -29.31 17.65
N MET A 44 5.86 -29.18 18.98
CA MET A 44 6.49 -28.05 19.67
C MET A 44 8.02 -28.06 19.48
N ILE A 45 8.66 -29.22 19.57
CA ILE A 45 10.11 -29.35 19.37
C ILE A 45 10.47 -29.04 17.92
N LEU A 46 9.70 -29.55 16.95
CA LEU A 46 9.91 -29.22 15.53
C LEU A 46 9.72 -27.73 15.25
N LEU A 47 8.71 -27.10 15.87
CA LEU A 47 8.54 -25.66 15.77
C LEU A 47 9.76 -24.91 16.33
N GLN A 48 10.25 -25.28 17.52
CA GLN A 48 11.43 -24.65 18.12
C GLN A 48 12.66 -24.73 17.20
N ARG A 49 12.85 -25.87 16.52
CA ARG A 49 13.89 -26.02 15.51
C ARG A 49 13.71 -25.03 14.35
N LEU A 50 12.51 -24.95 13.77
CA LEU A 50 12.23 -23.99 12.69
C LEU A 50 12.45 -22.55 13.14
N LEU A 51 12.05 -22.19 14.37
CA LEU A 51 12.29 -20.85 14.92
C LEU A 51 13.80 -20.57 15.09
N SER A 52 14.60 -21.56 15.47
CA SER A 52 16.06 -21.43 15.52
C SER A 52 16.70 -21.31 14.13
N GLU A 53 16.01 -21.78 13.08
CA GLU A 53 16.40 -21.64 11.68
C GLU A 53 15.86 -20.31 11.06
N GLY A 54 15.27 -19.42 11.87
CA GLY A 54 14.79 -18.11 11.43
C GLY A 54 13.33 -18.07 10.97
N ALA A 55 12.54 -19.13 11.20
CA ALA A 55 11.10 -19.05 11.02
C ALA A 55 10.45 -18.18 12.12
N HIS A 56 9.24 -17.71 11.86
CA HIS A 56 8.50 -16.86 12.81
C HIS A 56 7.08 -17.38 13.03
N VAL A 57 6.60 -17.26 14.27
CA VAL A 57 5.18 -17.50 14.58
C VAL A 57 4.43 -16.18 14.35
N PRO A 58 3.39 -16.15 13.51
CA PRO A 58 2.58 -14.95 13.33
C PRO A 58 2.03 -14.44 14.67
N HIS A 59 2.12 -13.14 14.93
CA HIS A 59 1.74 -12.56 16.23
C HIS A 59 0.28 -12.82 16.61
N TYR A 60 -0.62 -12.82 15.62
CA TYR A 60 -2.05 -13.08 15.81
C TYR A 60 -2.38 -14.51 16.24
N LEU A 61 -1.44 -15.47 16.15
CA LEU A 61 -1.60 -16.81 16.71
C LEU A 61 -1.32 -16.87 18.21
N GLY A 62 -0.71 -15.82 18.78
CA GLY A 62 -0.30 -15.79 20.18
C GLY A 62 0.95 -16.64 20.45
N PRO A 63 1.25 -16.96 21.73
CA PRO A 63 2.40 -17.78 22.07
C PRO A 63 2.22 -19.23 21.60
N ALA A 64 3.27 -19.83 21.04
CA ALA A 64 3.25 -21.23 20.58
C ALA A 64 2.78 -22.23 21.66
N GLY A 65 3.09 -21.95 22.93
CA GLY A 65 2.64 -22.73 24.09
C GLY A 65 1.13 -22.71 24.34
N ALA A 66 0.36 -21.82 23.71
CA ALA A 66 -1.10 -21.79 23.80
C ALA A 66 -1.80 -22.51 22.62
N LEU A 67 -1.09 -22.82 21.54
CA LEU A 67 -1.69 -23.38 20.31
C LEU A 67 -2.19 -24.80 20.51
N GLY A 68 -3.40 -25.10 20.01
CA GLY A 68 -3.89 -26.48 19.95
C GLY A 68 -2.96 -27.39 19.12
N GLY A 69 -2.90 -28.69 19.43
CA GLY A 69 -1.99 -29.62 18.75
C GLY A 69 -2.16 -29.67 17.23
N GLU A 70 -3.40 -29.56 16.73
CA GLU A 70 -3.69 -29.51 15.29
C GLU A 70 -3.20 -28.22 14.62
N VAL A 71 -3.44 -27.07 15.24
CA VAL A 71 -2.98 -25.76 14.72
C VAL A 71 -1.46 -25.71 14.70
N LEU A 72 -0.84 -26.19 15.77
CA LEU A 72 0.61 -26.29 15.89
C LEU A 72 1.21 -27.17 14.79
N GLU A 73 0.62 -28.34 14.56
CA GLU A 73 1.05 -29.23 13.47
C GLU A 73 0.95 -28.55 12.10
N LYS A 74 -0.20 -27.92 11.79
CA LYS A 74 -0.40 -27.19 10.54
C LYS A 74 0.59 -26.04 10.36
N LEU A 75 0.89 -25.31 11.44
CA LEU A 75 1.89 -24.25 11.44
C LEU A 75 3.29 -24.83 11.14
N VAL A 76 3.69 -25.93 11.77
CA VAL A 76 4.99 -26.57 11.51
C VAL A 76 5.08 -27.05 10.06
N LEU A 77 4.00 -27.65 9.52
CA LEU A 77 3.94 -28.07 8.12
C LEU A 77 4.16 -26.89 7.18
N ARG A 78 3.43 -25.80 7.41
CA ARG A 78 3.50 -24.57 6.63
C ARG A 78 4.89 -23.93 6.69
N LEU A 79 5.46 -23.78 7.88
CA LEU A 79 6.79 -23.21 8.07
C LEU A 79 7.88 -24.09 7.47
N THR A 80 7.75 -25.42 7.54
CA THR A 80 8.69 -26.34 6.89
C THR A 80 8.67 -26.16 5.37
N ALA A 81 7.48 -26.05 4.77
CA ALA A 81 7.31 -25.82 3.34
C ALA A 81 7.89 -24.46 2.92
N LEU A 82 7.67 -23.42 3.73
CA LEU A 82 8.22 -22.08 3.49
C LEU A 82 9.75 -22.05 3.62
N CYS A 83 10.32 -22.68 4.65
CA CYS A 83 11.77 -22.81 4.80
C CYS A 83 12.40 -23.58 3.63
N ALA A 84 11.74 -24.64 3.13
CA ALA A 84 12.21 -25.36 1.95
C ALA A 84 12.18 -24.50 0.68
N ALA A 85 11.15 -23.66 0.52
CA ALA A 85 11.03 -22.74 -0.62
C ALA A 85 12.02 -21.56 -0.55
N THR A 86 12.45 -21.18 0.66
CA THR A 86 13.31 -20.00 0.89
C THR A 86 14.77 -20.33 1.20
N GLY A 87 15.09 -21.57 1.58
CA GLY A 87 16.41 -21.98 2.06
C GLY A 87 17.44 -22.34 0.99
N SER A 88 17.09 -22.36 -0.31
CA SER A 88 18.00 -22.77 -1.39
C SER A 88 18.86 -21.63 -1.98
N VAL A 89 19.07 -20.54 -1.25
CA VAL A 89 19.31 -19.22 -1.85
C VAL A 89 20.75 -18.74 -1.64
N GLY A 90 21.51 -18.62 -2.73
CA GLY A 90 22.70 -17.75 -2.85
C GLY A 90 22.31 -16.29 -3.11
N ASP A 91 23.26 -15.42 -3.44
CA ASP A 91 23.14 -13.93 -3.45
C ASP A 91 21.99 -13.29 -4.28
N SER A 92 21.17 -14.05 -5.01
CA SER A 92 19.93 -13.56 -5.65
C SER A 92 18.97 -14.72 -5.91
N SER A 93 17.92 -14.88 -5.08
CA SER A 93 16.87 -15.87 -5.36
C SER A 93 15.68 -15.29 -6.07
N VAL A 94 15.20 -16.07 -7.04
CA VAL A 94 13.89 -15.91 -7.64
C VAL A 94 12.94 -16.91 -6.99
N ALA A 95 11.88 -16.40 -6.38
CA ALA A 95 10.76 -17.20 -5.89
C ALA A 95 9.65 -17.24 -6.96
N TYR A 96 9.11 -18.44 -7.16
CA TYR A 96 7.96 -18.69 -8.05
C TYR A 96 6.74 -19.06 -7.19
N PRO A 97 6.06 -18.08 -6.58
CA PRO A 97 4.91 -18.37 -5.74
C PRO A 97 3.78 -18.99 -6.57
N ALA A 98 3.03 -19.90 -5.94
CA ALA A 98 1.80 -20.42 -6.54
C ALA A 98 0.74 -19.32 -6.50
N ILE A 99 0.05 -19.09 -7.62
CA ILE A 99 -1.07 -18.14 -7.65
C ILE A 99 -2.35 -18.89 -7.35
N LEU A 100 -3.07 -18.47 -6.31
CA LEU A 100 -4.45 -18.90 -6.10
C LEU A 100 -5.37 -17.95 -6.87
N PRO A 101 -6.21 -18.48 -7.78
CA PRO A 101 -7.07 -17.64 -8.59
C PRO A 101 -8.17 -17.01 -7.74
N VAL A 102 -8.27 -15.69 -7.79
CA VAL A 102 -9.44 -14.93 -7.31
C VAL A 102 -10.17 -14.39 -8.54
N SER A 103 -11.51 -14.38 -8.50
CA SER A 103 -12.29 -13.85 -9.61
C SER A 103 -11.96 -12.38 -9.85
N LYS A 104 -11.73 -12.01 -11.12
CA LYS A 104 -11.57 -10.62 -11.53
C LYS A 104 -12.80 -9.81 -11.12
N LEU A 105 -12.56 -8.67 -10.49
CA LEU A 105 -13.59 -7.78 -9.99
C LEU A 105 -14.03 -6.79 -11.08
N PRO A 106 -15.29 -6.33 -11.04
CA PRO A 106 -15.80 -5.37 -12.01
C PRO A 106 -15.31 -3.94 -11.76
N LEU A 107 -14.72 -3.67 -10.60
CA LEU A 107 -14.23 -2.35 -10.17
C LEU A 107 -12.74 -2.43 -9.81
N SER A 108 -12.07 -1.28 -9.83
CA SER A 108 -10.67 -1.13 -9.42
C SER A 108 -10.46 -1.53 -7.97
N VAL A 109 -9.41 -2.31 -7.67
CA VAL A 109 -9.02 -2.59 -6.29
C VAL A 109 -8.30 -1.36 -5.74
N THR A 110 -8.93 -0.71 -4.77
CA THR A 110 -8.43 0.55 -4.18
C THR A 110 -7.85 0.36 -2.79
N TRP A 111 -8.19 -0.76 -2.16
CA TRP A 111 -7.65 -1.15 -0.87
C TRP A 111 -7.80 -2.66 -0.68
N LEU A 112 -6.81 -3.30 -0.09
CA LEU A 112 -6.91 -4.68 0.35
C LEU A 112 -6.11 -4.90 1.62
N ARG A 113 -6.49 -5.90 2.42
CA ARG A 113 -5.73 -6.36 3.59
C ARG A 113 -5.86 -7.86 3.81
N LEU A 114 -4.75 -8.48 4.16
CA LEU A 114 -4.65 -9.84 4.63
C LEU A 114 -4.70 -9.86 6.15
N VAL A 115 -5.70 -10.53 6.70
CA VAL A 115 -5.92 -10.61 8.15
C VAL A 115 -5.80 -12.05 8.60
N ALA A 116 -4.95 -12.27 9.61
CA ALA A 116 -4.71 -13.57 10.22
C ALA A 116 -4.24 -14.65 9.22
N GLY A 117 -3.60 -14.25 8.13
CA GLY A 117 -3.08 -15.14 7.08
C GLY A 117 -4.13 -15.95 6.31
N ASN A 118 -5.42 -15.71 6.54
CA ASN A 118 -6.50 -16.51 5.97
C ASN A 118 -7.68 -15.70 5.46
N TRP A 119 -7.82 -14.44 5.88
CA TRP A 119 -8.95 -13.60 5.50
C TRP A 119 -8.46 -12.46 4.63
N LEU A 120 -8.94 -12.39 3.40
CA LEU A 120 -8.59 -11.34 2.46
C LEU A 120 -9.78 -10.39 2.34
N PHE A 121 -9.60 -9.15 2.82
CA PHE A 121 -10.54 -8.06 2.63
C PHE A 121 -10.14 -7.27 1.40
N VAL A 122 -11.09 -6.98 0.51
CA VAL A 122 -10.86 -6.21 -0.71
C VAL A 122 -11.95 -5.15 -0.82
N ALA A 123 -11.56 -3.89 -0.95
CA ALA A 123 -12.44 -2.85 -1.43
C ALA A 123 -12.18 -2.67 -2.93
N ALA A 124 -13.20 -2.96 -3.72
CA ALA A 124 -13.21 -2.65 -5.14
C ALA A 124 -14.15 -1.46 -5.34
N SER A 125 -13.61 -0.35 -5.80
CA SER A 125 -14.29 0.93 -5.75
C SER A 125 -14.28 1.65 -7.09
N ASP A 126 -15.30 2.45 -7.29
CA ASP A 126 -15.24 3.63 -8.14
C ASP A 126 -15.47 4.88 -7.30
N ARG A 127 -15.84 6.00 -7.94
CA ARG A 127 -16.13 7.27 -7.27
C ARG A 127 -17.44 7.26 -6.47
N VAL A 128 -18.40 6.44 -6.87
CA VAL A 128 -19.77 6.47 -6.36
C VAL A 128 -19.99 5.38 -5.32
N GLU A 129 -19.35 4.22 -5.49
CA GLU A 129 -19.52 3.11 -4.59
C GLU A 129 -18.23 2.35 -4.34
N SER A 130 -18.21 1.63 -3.22
CA SER A 130 -17.25 0.57 -2.99
C SER A 130 -17.94 -0.73 -2.66
N GLN A 131 -17.52 -1.80 -3.33
CA GLN A 131 -17.82 -3.17 -2.97
C GLN A 131 -16.76 -3.65 -1.98
N LEU A 132 -17.15 -3.82 -0.73
CA LEU A 132 -16.29 -4.42 0.28
C LEU A 132 -16.56 -5.94 0.32
N LEU A 133 -15.52 -6.70 0.03
CA LEU A 133 -15.53 -8.15 -0.12
C LEU A 133 -14.64 -8.78 0.96
N CYS A 134 -15.02 -9.97 1.44
CA CYS A 134 -14.17 -10.78 2.30
C CYS A 134 -14.12 -12.22 1.83
N TYR A 135 -12.92 -12.68 1.50
CA TYR A 135 -12.60 -14.04 1.08
C TYR A 135 -11.97 -14.82 2.23
N GLU A 136 -12.34 -16.10 2.34
CA GLU A 136 -11.63 -17.06 3.17
C GLU A 136 -10.65 -17.84 2.28
N LEU A 137 -9.35 -17.59 2.42
CA LEU A 137 -8.33 -18.15 1.53
C LEU A 137 -8.23 -19.68 1.60
N SER A 138 -8.50 -20.27 2.76
CA SER A 138 -8.60 -21.73 2.90
C SER A 138 -9.79 -22.35 2.20
N ASN A 139 -10.76 -21.53 1.75
CA ASN A 139 -11.96 -22.00 1.09
C ASN A 139 -12.48 -20.95 0.09
N LEU A 140 -11.72 -20.73 -0.99
CA LEU A 140 -12.08 -19.77 -2.04
C LEU A 140 -13.39 -20.10 -2.79
N SER A 141 -13.93 -21.32 -2.64
CA SER A 141 -15.23 -21.69 -3.19
C SER A 141 -16.41 -21.33 -2.28
N SER A 142 -16.16 -20.83 -1.07
CA SER A 142 -17.21 -20.38 -0.15
C SER A 142 -17.87 -19.08 -0.61
N ASP A 143 -19.08 -18.83 -0.11
CA ASP A 143 -19.80 -17.58 -0.34
C ASP A 143 -18.96 -16.39 0.17
N VAL A 144 -18.60 -15.50 -0.75
CA VAL A 144 -17.87 -14.27 -0.46
C VAL A 144 -18.80 -13.32 0.30
N ALA A 145 -18.41 -12.90 1.51
CA ALA A 145 -19.15 -11.87 2.21
C ALA A 145 -19.00 -10.54 1.46
N ARG A 146 -20.10 -9.83 1.26
CA ARG A 146 -20.14 -8.58 0.49
C ARG A 146 -21.00 -7.54 1.18
N THR A 147 -20.58 -6.28 1.11
CA THR A 147 -21.40 -5.11 1.41
C THR A 147 -21.01 -3.94 0.50
N TYR A 148 -21.80 -2.87 0.52
CA TYR A 148 -21.61 -1.68 -0.31
C TYR A 148 -21.43 -0.46 0.58
N LEU A 149 -20.49 0.41 0.20
CA LEU A 149 -20.21 1.68 0.88
C LEU A 149 -20.50 2.83 -0.10
N PRO A 150 -20.97 3.99 0.37
CA PRO A 150 -21.47 5.07 -0.49
C PRO A 150 -20.38 5.90 -1.18
N GLY A 151 -19.12 5.48 -1.18
CA GLY A 151 -18.03 6.19 -1.85
C GLY A 151 -16.77 5.34 -1.91
N ARG A 152 -15.73 5.85 -2.58
CA ARG A 152 -14.45 5.14 -2.78
C ARG A 152 -13.74 4.86 -1.47
N VAL A 153 -13.35 3.62 -1.17
CA VAL A 153 -12.41 3.36 -0.07
C VAL A 153 -11.02 3.83 -0.52
N LYS A 154 -10.44 4.81 0.18
CA LYS A 154 -9.11 5.36 -0.13
C LYS A 154 -8.01 4.72 0.69
N THR A 155 -8.25 4.60 1.99
CA THR A 155 -7.31 4.07 2.95
C THR A 155 -8.07 3.27 3.99
N GLY A 156 -7.35 2.41 4.70
CA GLY A 156 -7.96 1.66 5.77
C GLY A 156 -6.94 0.86 6.56
N ARG A 157 -7.32 0.57 7.80
CA ARG A 157 -6.54 -0.24 8.74
C ARG A 157 -7.41 -1.35 9.30
N THR A 158 -6.76 -2.45 9.65
CA THR A 158 -7.41 -3.63 10.19
C THR A 158 -6.74 -4.05 11.48
N GLU A 159 -7.53 -4.56 12.41
CA GLU A 159 -7.04 -5.09 13.67
C GLU A 159 -7.90 -6.28 14.09
N ILE A 160 -7.29 -7.26 14.76
CA ILE A 160 -8.03 -8.34 15.41
C ILE A 160 -8.19 -7.99 16.89
N GLN A 161 -9.42 -7.71 17.32
CA GLN A 161 -9.75 -7.37 18.70
C GLN A 161 -10.73 -8.39 19.26
N GLU A 162 -10.39 -9.01 20.39
CA GLU A 162 -11.25 -10.00 21.06
C GLU A 162 -11.73 -11.13 20.13
N GLY A 163 -10.88 -11.53 19.18
CA GLY A 163 -11.20 -12.55 18.17
C GLY A 163 -12.13 -12.07 17.05
N ARG A 164 -12.33 -10.75 16.88
CA ARG A 164 -13.12 -10.14 15.80
C ARG A 164 -12.22 -9.29 14.91
N VAL A 165 -12.54 -9.22 13.63
CA VAL A 165 -11.89 -8.25 12.73
C VAL A 165 -12.59 -6.91 12.85
N ILE A 166 -11.82 -5.87 13.12
CA ILE A 166 -12.24 -4.48 13.07
C ILE A 166 -11.54 -3.85 11.86
N LEU A 167 -12.31 -3.17 11.02
CA LEU A 167 -11.87 -2.44 9.85
C LEU A 167 -12.19 -0.97 10.11
N ALA A 168 -11.21 -0.08 10.02
CA ALA A 168 -11.44 1.36 9.95
C ALA A 168 -11.12 1.81 8.53
N LEU A 169 -12.13 2.27 7.79
CA LEU A 169 -12.03 2.62 6.38
C LEU A 169 -12.33 4.11 6.20
N ALA A 170 -11.49 4.83 5.45
CA ALA A 170 -11.80 6.18 4.99
C ALA A 170 -12.44 6.13 3.60
N LEU A 171 -13.59 6.77 3.46
CA LEU A 171 -14.23 6.97 2.17
C LEU A 171 -13.68 8.21 1.46
N GLY A 172 -13.96 8.29 0.15
CA GLY A 172 -13.51 9.32 -0.77
C GLY A 172 -14.12 10.69 -0.49
N PRO A 173 -13.72 11.73 -1.25
CA PRO A 173 -14.12 13.11 -0.99
C PRO A 173 -15.62 13.36 -1.18
N GLU A 174 -16.32 12.55 -1.99
CA GLU A 174 -17.76 12.71 -2.18
C GLU A 174 -18.53 12.49 -0.88
N ASP A 175 -17.99 11.61 -0.04
CA ASP A 175 -18.54 11.17 1.23
C ASP A 175 -17.39 11.10 2.24
N GLU A 176 -16.73 12.23 2.52
CA GLU A 176 -15.62 12.29 3.48
C GLU A 176 -16.06 11.80 4.85
N GLU A 177 -15.91 10.51 5.11
CA GLU A 177 -16.24 9.88 6.37
C GLU A 177 -15.35 8.68 6.66
N ILE A 178 -15.13 8.44 7.95
CA ILE A 178 -14.55 7.20 8.46
C ILE A 178 -15.67 6.25 8.84
N ARG A 179 -15.60 5.00 8.39
CA ARG A 179 -16.47 3.92 8.83
C ARG A 179 -15.67 2.87 9.59
N VAL A 180 -16.13 2.54 10.79
CA VAL A 180 -15.62 1.40 11.56
C VAL A 180 -16.59 0.24 11.37
N ILE A 181 -16.09 -0.86 10.81
CA ILE A 181 -16.87 -2.02 10.37
C ILE A 181 -16.27 -3.28 10.98
N THR A 182 -17.10 -4.29 11.22
CA THR A 182 -16.64 -5.62 11.64
C THR A 182 -17.29 -6.72 10.81
N LEU A 183 -16.61 -7.87 10.70
CA LEU A 183 -17.15 -9.09 10.08
C LEU A 183 -17.75 -9.99 11.17
N ARG A 184 -18.99 -10.44 10.97
CA ARG A 184 -19.71 -11.30 11.92
C ARG A 184 -20.45 -12.41 11.18
N LYS A 185 -20.79 -13.50 11.87
CA LYS A 185 -21.75 -14.47 11.36
C LYS A 185 -23.20 -14.05 11.65
N ASP A 186 -24.05 -14.16 10.64
CA ASP A 186 -25.50 -14.04 10.81
C ASP A 186 -26.08 -15.29 11.50
N SER A 187 -27.38 -15.29 11.80
CA SER A 187 -28.06 -16.45 12.41
C SER A 187 -28.02 -17.71 11.54
N GLY A 188 -27.75 -17.59 10.25
CA GLY A 188 -27.54 -18.68 9.30
C GLY A 188 -26.07 -19.11 9.17
N GLY A 189 -25.16 -18.56 9.98
CA GLY A 189 -23.74 -18.87 9.94
C GLY A 189 -22.97 -18.23 8.78
N ARG A 190 -23.59 -17.34 8.00
CA ARG A 190 -22.94 -16.64 6.88
C ARG A 190 -22.23 -15.39 7.36
N ASN A 191 -21.06 -15.13 6.80
CA ASN A 191 -20.29 -13.94 7.10
C ASN A 191 -21.00 -12.70 6.53
N ARG A 192 -21.18 -11.67 7.36
CA ARG A 192 -21.78 -10.38 7.04
C ARG A 192 -20.99 -9.24 7.69
N PHE A 193 -20.92 -8.12 6.99
CA PHE A 193 -20.38 -6.89 7.56
C PHE A 193 -21.41 -6.23 8.47
N SER A 194 -20.93 -5.56 9.52
CA SER A 194 -21.73 -4.73 10.42
C SER A 194 -20.99 -3.45 10.73
N GLU A 195 -21.65 -2.31 10.58
CA GLU A 195 -21.10 -1.02 11.00
C GLU A 195 -21.11 -0.93 12.53
N LEU A 196 -20.01 -0.45 13.08
CA LEU A 196 -19.83 -0.20 14.51
C LEU A 196 -19.97 1.28 14.81
N SER A 197 -19.37 2.14 13.98
CA SER A 197 -19.47 3.58 14.12
C SER A 197 -19.08 4.31 12.83
N ARG A 198 -19.34 5.62 12.81
CA ARG A 198 -19.05 6.49 11.68
C ARG A 198 -18.60 7.87 12.16
N LEU A 199 -17.65 8.49 11.48
CA LEU A 199 -17.20 9.87 11.73
C LEU A 199 -17.24 10.67 10.42
N PRO A 200 -18.23 11.55 10.22
CA PRO A 200 -18.30 12.40 9.04
C PRO A 200 -17.26 13.52 9.10
N GLY A 201 -16.90 14.05 7.92
CA GLY A 201 -15.91 15.10 7.76
C GLY A 201 -14.47 14.65 8.03
N SER A 202 -14.20 13.35 8.15
CA SER A 202 -12.86 12.83 8.41
C SER A 202 -12.44 11.85 7.34
N SER A 203 -11.16 11.85 6.97
CA SER A 203 -10.62 10.93 5.97
C SER A 203 -9.18 10.50 6.27
N HIS A 204 -8.65 9.59 5.46
CA HIS A 204 -7.28 9.04 5.56
C HIS A 204 -7.00 8.34 6.89
N VAL A 205 -7.40 7.07 7.02
CA VAL A 205 -7.09 6.25 8.19
C VAL A 205 -5.61 5.85 8.16
N LEU A 206 -4.83 6.37 9.10
CA LEU A 206 -3.41 6.11 9.23
C LEU A 206 -3.09 5.02 10.25
N PHE A 207 -3.92 4.85 11.28
CA PHE A 207 -3.80 3.75 12.25
C PHE A 207 -5.15 3.31 12.81
N LEU A 208 -5.16 2.08 13.34
CA LEU A 208 -6.23 1.53 14.17
C LEU A 208 -5.55 0.79 15.32
N SER A 209 -5.87 1.16 16.56
CA SER A 209 -5.38 0.48 17.75
C SER A 209 -6.42 0.53 18.85
N GLY A 210 -7.00 -0.63 19.17
CA GLY A 210 -8.11 -0.74 20.11
C GLY A 210 -9.27 0.16 19.72
N ASP A 211 -9.59 1.11 20.58
CA ASP A 211 -10.75 1.99 20.42
C ASP A 211 -10.45 3.25 19.61
N LEU A 212 -9.19 3.43 19.22
CA LEU A 212 -8.70 4.65 18.58
C LEU A 212 -8.45 4.41 17.10
N VAL A 213 -9.03 5.29 16.28
CA VAL A 213 -8.70 5.45 14.86
C VAL A 213 -7.90 6.72 14.70
N GLY A 214 -6.78 6.62 14.00
CA GLY A 214 -5.99 7.78 13.63
C GLY A 214 -6.34 8.31 12.27
N CYS A 215 -6.74 9.57 12.19
CA CYS A 215 -7.13 10.24 10.95
C CYS A 215 -6.11 11.33 10.61
N ALA A 216 -5.77 11.48 9.34
CA ALA A 216 -4.93 12.59 8.89
C ALA A 216 -5.73 13.88 8.64
N MET A 217 -7.02 13.74 8.35
CA MET A 217 -7.82 14.78 7.72
C MET A 217 -9.11 15.05 8.45
N LEU A 218 -9.37 16.32 8.72
CA LEU A 218 -10.61 16.83 9.30
C LEU A 218 -11.14 18.00 8.45
N GLU A 219 -12.38 17.88 7.97
CA GLU A 219 -13.11 18.85 7.15
C GLU A 219 -12.34 19.32 5.91
N GLY A 220 -11.59 18.41 5.29
CA GLY A 220 -10.75 18.70 4.13
C GLY A 220 -9.45 19.45 4.45
N LEU A 221 -9.07 19.56 5.72
CA LEU A 221 -7.78 20.10 6.19
C LEU A 221 -6.87 19.02 6.78
N SER A 222 -5.55 19.11 6.53
CA SER A 222 -4.52 18.22 7.10
C SER A 222 -4.29 18.49 8.59
N VAL A 223 -5.31 18.19 9.37
CA VAL A 223 -5.34 18.28 10.84
C VAL A 223 -5.43 16.86 11.38
N PRO A 224 -4.29 16.26 11.75
CA PRO A 224 -4.29 14.95 12.39
C PRO A 224 -5.12 14.99 13.68
N HIS A 225 -5.91 13.95 13.90
CA HIS A 225 -6.71 13.79 15.10
C HIS A 225 -6.94 12.31 15.40
N LEU A 226 -7.38 12.01 16.62
CA LEU A 226 -7.81 10.66 16.97
C LEU A 226 -9.33 10.61 17.06
N TYR A 227 -9.90 9.46 16.72
CA TYR A 227 -11.32 9.18 16.85
C TYR A 227 -11.51 7.96 17.75
N ASP A 228 -12.08 8.17 18.93
CA ASP A 228 -12.52 7.11 19.81
C ASP A 228 -13.86 6.58 19.29
N TRP A 229 -13.81 5.47 18.57
CA TRP A 229 -14.94 4.99 17.80
C TRP A 229 -16.01 4.31 18.66
N LYS A 230 -15.66 3.88 19.87
CA LYS A 230 -16.63 3.32 20.84
C LYS A 230 -17.37 4.42 21.58
N LEU A 231 -16.67 5.49 21.95
CA LEU A 231 -17.28 6.66 22.61
C LEU A 231 -17.91 7.62 21.61
N ASN A 232 -17.59 7.48 20.32
CA ASN A 232 -17.97 8.37 19.24
C ASN A 232 -17.51 9.82 19.52
N VAL A 233 -16.25 9.97 19.91
CA VAL A 233 -15.63 11.25 20.30
C VAL A 233 -14.36 11.49 19.48
N VAL A 234 -14.22 12.70 18.93
CA VAL A 234 -12.97 13.18 18.33
C VAL A 234 -12.08 13.73 19.44
N ILE A 235 -10.82 13.30 19.45
CA ILE A 235 -9.78 13.76 20.37
C ILE A 235 -8.79 14.60 19.56
N ASP A 236 -8.79 15.89 19.85
CA ASP A 236 -7.91 16.84 19.19
C ASP A 236 -6.45 16.64 19.62
N ILE A 237 -5.55 16.76 18.65
CA ILE A 237 -4.11 16.79 18.88
C ILE A 237 -3.70 18.26 19.00
N SER A 238 -3.05 18.61 20.11
CA SER A 238 -2.56 19.98 20.31
C SER A 238 -1.64 20.38 19.15
N ALA A 239 -1.88 21.57 18.57
CA ALA A 239 -1.03 22.09 17.52
C ALA A 239 0.42 22.22 18.01
N PRO A 240 1.42 21.89 17.19
CA PRO A 240 2.80 22.25 17.44
C PRO A 240 2.97 23.77 17.60
N SER A 241 4.07 24.23 18.18
CA SER A 241 4.31 25.65 18.49
C SER A 241 4.28 26.58 17.27
N ASP A 242 4.57 26.04 16.09
CA ASP A 242 4.56 26.70 14.78
C ASP A 242 3.22 26.55 14.02
N GLY A 243 2.21 25.87 14.61
CA GLY A 243 0.84 25.76 14.09
C GLY A 243 0.63 24.68 13.02
N TRP A 244 -0.62 24.32 12.73
CA TRP A 244 -0.93 23.28 11.73
C TRP A 244 -0.79 23.74 10.27
N ASP A 245 -0.97 25.03 10.00
CA ASP A 245 -1.00 25.57 8.63
C ASP A 245 0.36 26.09 8.16
N ILE A 246 1.40 25.26 8.29
CA ILE A 246 2.70 25.51 7.64
C ILE A 246 2.84 24.61 6.40
N PRO A 247 3.51 25.06 5.32
CA PRO A 247 3.54 24.35 4.04
C PRO A 247 3.79 22.84 4.16
N PRO A 248 4.79 22.35 4.94
CA PRO A 248 5.06 20.91 4.96
C PRO A 248 4.10 20.11 5.87
N ARG A 249 3.23 20.77 6.66
CA ARG A 249 2.14 20.10 7.40
C ARG A 249 0.84 20.00 6.62
N ARG A 250 0.71 20.73 5.50
CA ARG A 250 -0.47 20.66 4.62
C ARG A 250 -0.59 19.32 3.90
N ALA A 251 0.52 18.59 3.78
CA ALA A 251 0.52 17.21 3.32
C ALA A 251 -0.03 16.25 4.39
N VAL A 252 -0.65 15.17 3.92
CA VAL A 252 -1.07 14.02 4.72
C VAL A 252 0.19 13.38 5.33
N PRO A 253 0.21 13.12 6.65
CA PRO A 253 1.27 12.32 7.24
C PRO A 253 1.31 10.92 6.62
N HIS A 254 2.51 10.38 6.39
CA HIS A 254 2.67 9.02 5.85
C HIS A 254 2.14 7.97 6.82
N LEU A 255 2.32 8.23 8.12
CA LEU A 255 2.03 7.27 9.16
C LEU A 255 1.66 8.00 10.46
N MET A 256 0.80 7.37 11.24
CA MET A 256 0.58 7.70 12.64
C MET A 256 0.57 6.41 13.44
N THR A 257 1.09 6.41 14.67
CA THR A 257 1.11 5.21 15.54
C THR A 257 1.24 5.60 17.01
N ILE A 258 0.88 4.68 17.91
CA ILE A 258 1.05 4.85 19.36
C ILE A 258 2.22 3.98 19.82
N TRP A 259 3.19 4.59 20.49
CA TRP A 259 4.37 3.95 21.06
C TRP A 259 4.56 4.39 22.51
N THR A 260 4.33 3.50 23.47
CA THR A 260 4.62 3.73 24.90
C THR A 260 4.05 5.05 25.44
N ASN A 261 2.74 5.25 25.26
CA ASN A 261 2.00 6.47 25.59
C ASN A 261 2.45 7.73 24.81
N LYS A 262 3.12 7.55 23.68
CA LYS A 262 3.44 8.62 22.74
C LYS A 262 2.67 8.40 21.46
N LEU A 263 2.11 9.47 20.92
CA LEU A 263 1.61 9.48 19.55
C LEU A 263 2.75 9.94 18.65
N VAL A 264 3.07 9.15 17.65
CA VAL A 264 4.10 9.44 16.66
C VAL A 264 3.41 9.70 15.33
N ILE A 265 3.65 10.88 14.75
CA ILE A 265 3.16 11.28 13.42
C ILE A 265 4.37 11.46 12.52
N VAL A 266 4.43 10.70 11.43
CA VAL A 266 5.53 10.72 10.48
C VAL A 266 5.14 11.52 9.25
N ARG A 267 5.91 12.55 8.92
CA ARG A 267 5.70 13.45 7.78
C ARG A 267 6.85 13.35 6.80
N ALA A 268 6.72 14.00 5.65
CA ALA A 268 7.69 13.95 4.56
C ALA A 268 9.14 14.22 4.98
N ALA A 269 9.41 15.10 5.95
CA ALA A 269 10.76 15.53 6.29
C ALA A 269 11.08 15.49 7.79
N TRP A 270 10.16 14.98 8.61
CA TRP A 270 10.37 14.88 10.05
C TRP A 270 9.38 13.94 10.72
N VAL A 271 9.68 13.63 11.98
CA VAL A 271 8.79 12.91 12.90
C VAL A 271 8.33 13.84 14.02
N GLU A 272 7.03 13.87 14.28
CA GLU A 272 6.41 14.60 15.38
C GLU A 272 6.05 13.62 16.49
N VAL A 273 6.46 13.93 17.71
CA VAL A 273 6.20 13.11 18.90
C VAL A 273 5.33 13.92 19.86
N PHE A 274 4.26 13.28 20.34
CA PHE A 274 3.32 13.85 21.30
C PHE A 274 3.19 12.92 22.50
N ASP A 275 3.05 13.48 23.69
CA ASP A 275 2.70 12.72 24.88
C ASP A 275 1.18 12.52 24.97
N VAL A 276 0.76 11.28 25.21
CA VAL A 276 -0.63 10.90 25.46
C VAL A 276 -0.80 10.71 26.97
N HIS A 277 -1.60 11.58 27.57
CA HIS A 277 -1.88 11.56 29.01
C HIS A 277 -3.05 10.63 29.35
N ASP A 278 -3.16 10.20 30.60
CA ASP A 278 -4.23 9.30 31.07
C ASP A 278 -5.65 9.87 30.84
N ASP A 279 -5.78 11.19 30.82
CA ASP A 279 -7.02 11.92 30.51
C ASP A 279 -7.30 12.05 29.00
N LYS A 280 -6.54 11.32 28.16
CA LYS A 280 -6.55 11.37 26.69
C LYS A 280 -6.16 12.72 26.10
N ARG A 281 -5.65 13.66 26.88
CA ARG A 281 -5.06 14.88 26.34
C ARG A 281 -3.78 14.51 25.59
N ILE A 282 -3.54 15.17 24.45
CA ILE A 282 -2.36 14.94 23.62
C ILE A 282 -1.57 16.24 23.53
N THR A 283 -0.32 16.24 23.97
CA THR A 283 0.54 17.43 24.00
C THR A 283 1.77 17.24 23.14
N PHE A 284 2.08 18.22 22.30
CA PHE A 284 3.30 18.20 21.48
C PHE A 284 4.55 18.15 22.37
N ARG A 285 5.43 17.19 22.10
CA ARG A 285 6.68 17.02 22.82
C ARG A 285 7.85 17.56 22.01
N LYS A 286 8.04 17.06 20.79
CA LYS A 286 9.21 17.39 19.97
C LYS A 286 8.98 17.07 18.50
N ARG A 287 9.73 17.78 17.65
CA ARG A 287 9.93 17.48 16.23
C ARG A 287 11.37 16.99 16.04
N ILE A 288 11.54 15.91 15.28
CA ILE A 288 12.83 15.33 14.94
C ILE A 288 12.97 15.37 13.41
N ASP A 289 13.85 16.23 12.91
CA ASP A 289 14.09 16.34 11.47
C ASP A 289 14.73 15.06 10.91
N THR A 290 14.31 14.68 9.70
CA THR A 290 14.79 13.50 8.99
C THR A 290 15.19 13.86 7.56
N VAL A 291 15.77 12.91 6.84
CA VAL A 291 15.79 12.97 5.37
C VAL A 291 14.35 12.91 4.84
N SER A 292 14.16 13.30 3.58
CA SER A 292 12.86 13.15 2.94
C SER A 292 12.44 11.68 2.93
N MET A 293 11.30 11.38 3.52
CA MET A 293 10.65 10.07 3.51
C MET A 293 9.52 10.11 2.50
N TRP A 294 9.39 9.05 1.72
CA TRP A 294 8.39 8.93 0.67
C TRP A 294 7.27 7.95 1.04
N GLU A 295 7.63 6.85 1.70
CA GLU A 295 6.70 5.90 2.27
C GLU A 295 7.26 5.41 3.59
N VAL A 296 6.38 5.17 4.57
CA VAL A 296 6.79 4.69 5.88
C VAL A 296 5.81 3.63 6.37
N ASP A 297 6.34 2.56 6.93
CA ASP A 297 5.54 1.52 7.57
C ASP A 297 6.15 1.11 8.92
N VAL A 298 5.32 0.59 9.82
CA VAL A 298 5.72 0.24 11.19
C VAL A 298 6.22 -1.19 11.22
N CYS A 299 7.43 -1.39 11.73
CA CYS A 299 7.85 -2.73 12.11
C CYS A 299 7.18 -3.08 13.43
N VAL A 300 6.28 -4.06 13.43
CA VAL A 300 5.74 -4.62 14.66
C VAL A 300 6.92 -5.25 15.41
N PRO A 301 7.36 -4.71 16.56
CA PRO A 301 8.50 -5.27 17.24
C PRO A 301 8.19 -6.71 17.64
N ALA A 302 9.09 -7.64 17.36
CA ALA A 302 9.01 -8.99 17.89
C ALA A 302 9.16 -8.93 19.41
N LYS A 303 8.02 -8.88 20.11
CA LYS A 303 7.84 -9.16 21.56
C LYS A 303 9.08 -8.86 22.43
N SER A 304 9.44 -7.60 22.71
CA SER A 304 10.04 -7.25 24.04
C SER A 304 10.55 -5.83 24.28
N CYS A 305 10.92 -5.02 23.28
CA CYS A 305 11.44 -3.67 23.60
C CYS A 305 10.32 -2.63 23.63
N SER A 306 9.86 -2.26 24.82
CA SER A 306 9.02 -1.06 25.04
C SER A 306 9.73 0.23 24.65
N ASP A 307 11.06 0.20 24.60
CA ASP A 307 11.88 1.40 24.62
C ASP A 307 12.26 1.87 23.21
N SER A 308 11.83 1.16 22.17
CA SER A 308 12.11 1.53 20.79
C SER A 308 10.94 1.29 19.84
N LEU A 309 10.73 2.23 18.91
CA LEU A 309 9.84 2.11 17.77
C LEU A 309 10.67 2.01 16.49
N TYR A 310 10.45 0.95 15.73
CA TYR A 310 11.14 0.69 14.46
C TYR A 310 10.20 1.03 13.31
N LEU A 311 10.65 1.91 12.42
CA LEU A 311 9.94 2.33 11.22
C LEU A 311 10.82 2.01 10.02
N LEU A 312 10.23 1.47 8.96
CA LEU A 312 10.90 1.39 7.67
C LEU A 312 10.44 2.54 6.80
N ALA A 313 11.39 3.20 6.15
CA ALA A 313 11.11 4.33 5.27
C ALA A 313 11.76 4.12 3.90
N ILE A 314 11.07 4.48 2.83
CA ILE A 314 11.71 4.74 1.54
C ILE A 314 12.20 6.20 1.55
N THR A 315 13.49 6.40 1.28
CA THR A 315 14.18 7.70 1.25
C THR A 315 14.96 7.85 -0.08
N PRO A 316 15.52 9.03 -0.38
CA PRO A 316 16.46 9.22 -1.50
C PRO A 316 17.57 8.19 -1.58
N ASP A 317 18.05 7.73 -0.43
CA ASP A 317 19.18 6.80 -0.33
C ASP A 317 18.75 5.33 -0.46
N GLY A 318 17.44 5.04 -0.36
CA GLY A 318 16.87 3.71 -0.60
C GLY A 318 15.82 3.33 0.44
N ILE A 319 15.92 2.14 1.04
CA ILE A 319 15.09 1.72 2.17
C ILE A 319 15.92 1.80 3.44
N GLU A 320 15.47 2.60 4.40
CA GLU A 320 16.12 2.82 5.69
C GLU A 320 15.28 2.29 6.85
N LEU A 321 15.96 1.79 7.87
CA LEU A 321 15.39 1.51 9.19
C LEU A 321 15.61 2.73 10.09
N LEU A 322 14.51 3.36 10.47
CA LEU A 322 14.46 4.45 11.43
C LEU A 322 14.09 3.88 12.80
N THR A 323 14.96 4.07 13.80
CA THR A 323 14.74 3.60 15.17
C THR A 323 14.54 4.81 16.07
N LEU A 324 13.34 4.98 16.60
CA LEU A 324 13.08 5.92 17.69
C LEU A 324 13.35 5.21 19.00
N GLU A 325 14.21 5.79 19.85
CA GLU A 325 14.57 5.24 21.16
C GLU A 325 14.32 6.29 22.23
N GLU A 326 13.77 5.90 23.38
CA GLU A 326 13.67 6.80 24.54
C GLU A 326 14.89 6.60 25.45
N LEU A 327 15.81 7.57 25.47
CA LEU A 327 17.03 7.56 26.28
C LEU A 327 16.98 8.76 27.21
N ASP A 328 17.15 8.53 28.52
CA ASP A 328 17.15 9.57 29.55
C ASP A 328 15.91 10.49 29.53
N GLY A 329 14.78 9.97 29.05
CA GLY A 329 13.53 10.73 28.92
C GLY A 329 13.50 11.71 27.75
N ASP A 330 14.41 11.62 26.78
CA ASP A 330 14.27 12.25 25.46
C ASP A 330 14.14 11.18 24.36
N VAL A 331 13.54 11.56 23.24
CA VAL A 331 13.38 10.68 22.08
C VAL A 331 14.49 10.99 21.07
N HIS A 332 15.24 9.95 20.75
CA HIS A 332 16.33 9.96 19.78
C HIS A 332 15.92 9.19 18.53
N LEU A 333 16.43 9.62 17.38
CA LEU A 333 16.24 8.92 16.12
C LEU A 333 17.59 8.43 15.60
N ARG A 334 17.67 7.14 15.29
CA ARG A 334 18.78 6.51 14.59
C ARG A 334 18.31 6.05 13.21
N HIS A 335 19.20 6.11 12.23
CA HIS A 335 18.93 5.63 10.87
C HIS A 335 19.96 4.57 10.47
N SER A 336 19.53 3.57 9.71
CA SER A 336 20.38 2.54 9.12
C SER A 336 19.88 2.23 7.71
N SER A 337 20.74 2.33 6.68
CA SER A 337 20.38 1.90 5.33
C SER A 337 20.29 0.38 5.25
N LEU A 338 19.20 -0.14 4.69
CA LEU A 338 18.98 -1.57 4.47
C LEU A 338 19.16 -1.96 3.01
N VAL A 339 18.62 -1.15 2.10
CA VAL A 339 18.68 -1.35 0.65
C VAL A 339 19.04 -0.02 0.04
N ASN A 340 20.18 0.05 -0.65
CA ASN A 340 20.54 1.28 -1.35
C ASN A 340 19.68 1.44 -2.60
N ASN A 341 19.28 2.66 -2.91
CA ASN A 341 18.68 2.99 -4.19
C ASN A 341 19.74 2.73 -5.28
N PRO A 342 19.41 2.06 -6.40
CA PRO A 342 20.34 1.93 -7.51
C PRO A 342 20.76 3.29 -8.05
N ASP A 343 21.92 3.32 -8.72
CA ASP A 343 22.37 4.50 -9.42
C ASP A 343 21.31 4.98 -10.43
N PRO A 344 21.12 6.30 -10.58
CA PRO A 344 20.15 6.83 -11.52
C PRO A 344 20.40 6.33 -12.94
N ILE A 345 19.32 5.97 -13.63
CA ILE A 345 19.38 5.47 -15.00
C ILE A 345 19.69 6.66 -15.93
N PRO A 346 20.78 6.62 -16.72
CA PRO A 346 21.03 7.68 -17.70
C PRO A 346 19.92 7.66 -18.75
N MET A 347 19.22 8.79 -18.94
CA MET A 347 18.33 8.97 -20.08
C MET A 347 19.14 9.44 -21.28
N VAL A 348 19.01 8.71 -22.39
CA VAL A 348 19.37 9.20 -23.70
C VAL A 348 18.12 9.90 -24.25
N LEU A 349 18.19 11.22 -24.43
CA LEU A 349 17.21 11.91 -25.25
C LEU A 349 17.63 11.73 -26.70
N ASP A 350 16.75 11.13 -27.50
CA ASP A 350 16.87 11.15 -28.96
C ASP A 350 16.47 12.55 -29.43
N ASP A 351 17.34 13.52 -29.24
CA ASP A 351 17.33 14.73 -30.06
C ASP A 351 18.28 14.47 -31.24
N ASP A 352 17.94 14.95 -32.43
CA ASP A 352 18.56 14.56 -33.72
C ASP A 352 20.08 14.93 -33.88
N GLY A 353 20.77 15.26 -32.79
CA GLY A 353 22.22 15.46 -32.72
C GLY A 353 22.79 14.77 -31.47
N GLU A 354 23.94 14.12 -31.63
CA GLU A 354 24.80 13.48 -30.60
C GLU A 354 24.12 13.23 -29.25
N PRO A 355 23.80 11.97 -28.87
CA PRO A 355 23.04 11.67 -27.66
C PRO A 355 23.66 12.37 -26.45
N GLU A 356 23.04 13.48 -26.04
CA GLU A 356 23.48 14.20 -24.87
C GLU A 356 23.05 13.33 -23.69
N ILE A 357 24.03 12.65 -23.09
CA ILE A 357 23.81 11.95 -21.83
C ILE A 357 23.57 13.04 -20.80
N ILE A 358 22.31 13.42 -20.64
CA ILE A 358 21.93 14.36 -19.61
C ILE A 358 22.11 13.62 -18.29
N HIS A 359 23.24 13.90 -17.61
CA HIS A 359 23.50 13.50 -16.23
C HIS A 359 22.61 14.29 -15.25
N HIS A 360 21.35 14.54 -15.59
CA HIS A 360 20.36 14.76 -14.55
C HIS A 360 20.23 13.42 -13.86
N THR A 361 20.96 13.27 -12.74
CA THR A 361 20.70 12.25 -11.73
C THR A 361 19.20 12.25 -11.52
N LEU A 362 18.51 11.31 -12.18
CA LEU A 362 17.08 11.17 -12.04
C LEU A 362 16.86 10.86 -10.57
N SER A 363 16.37 11.85 -9.86
CA SER A 363 16.26 11.83 -8.42
C SER A 363 14.97 11.12 -7.99
N TYR A 364 14.61 10.07 -8.75
CA TYR A 364 13.40 9.28 -8.58
C TYR A 364 13.75 7.96 -7.89
N PRO A 365 13.09 7.60 -6.78
CA PRO A 365 13.20 6.28 -6.16
C PRO A 365 12.89 5.22 -7.19
N VAL A 366 13.69 4.19 -7.28
CA VAL A 366 13.30 3.03 -8.09
C VAL A 366 12.33 2.12 -7.33
N LEU A 367 11.92 2.50 -6.11
CA LEU A 367 11.23 1.66 -5.11
C LEU A 367 9.89 2.29 -4.68
N TYR A 368 8.85 1.47 -4.47
CA TYR A 368 7.55 1.90 -3.95
C TYR A 368 6.72 0.78 -3.31
N GLY A 369 5.62 1.14 -2.67
CA GLY A 369 4.70 0.18 -2.05
C GLY A 369 5.39 -0.59 -0.93
N LEU A 370 6.05 0.12 -0.01
CA LEU A 370 6.71 -0.49 1.13
C LEU A 370 5.68 -1.08 2.09
N HIS A 371 5.85 -2.36 2.41
CA HIS A 371 5.05 -3.06 3.39
C HIS A 371 5.90 -3.91 4.31
N VAL A 372 5.65 -3.80 5.62
CA VAL A 372 6.20 -4.72 6.62
C VAL A 372 5.27 -5.92 6.76
N GLY A 373 5.86 -7.11 6.72
CA GLY A 373 5.12 -8.35 6.93
C GLY A 373 4.51 -8.42 8.34
N SER A 374 3.43 -9.21 8.47
CA SER A 374 2.70 -9.40 9.72
C SER A 374 3.56 -9.73 10.96
N SER A 375 4.73 -10.35 10.76
CA SER A 375 5.67 -10.72 11.82
C SER A 375 6.62 -9.58 12.24
N GLY A 376 6.75 -8.55 11.41
CA GLY A 376 7.70 -7.45 11.59
C GLY A 376 9.14 -7.78 11.21
N GLN A 377 9.40 -8.95 10.61
CA GLN A 377 10.75 -9.47 10.34
C GLN A 377 11.16 -9.42 8.88
N LYS A 378 10.21 -9.26 7.96
CA LYS A 378 10.49 -9.01 6.56
C LYS A 378 9.74 -7.80 6.06
N MET A 379 10.33 -7.15 5.07
CA MET A 379 9.68 -6.12 4.29
C MET A 379 9.49 -6.59 2.86
N ALA A 380 8.51 -6.03 2.17
CA ALA A 380 8.27 -6.22 0.76
C ALA A 380 8.05 -4.85 0.10
N TRP A 381 8.47 -4.73 -1.16
CA TRP A 381 8.32 -3.50 -1.95
C TRP A 381 8.30 -3.85 -3.44
N ILE A 382 7.80 -2.92 -4.24
CA ILE A 382 7.86 -2.97 -5.69
C ILE A 382 9.03 -2.13 -6.15
N SER A 383 9.79 -2.62 -7.12
CA SER A 383 10.94 -1.91 -7.67
C SER A 383 11.01 -1.99 -9.18
N ALA A 384 11.40 -0.86 -9.78
CA ALA A 384 11.70 -0.74 -11.21
C ALA A 384 13.19 -0.99 -11.51
N HIS A 385 13.94 -1.60 -10.59
CA HIS A 385 15.39 -1.75 -10.71
C HIS A 385 15.79 -2.44 -12.00
N GLU A 386 15.04 -3.44 -12.43
CA GLU A 386 15.34 -4.19 -13.63
C GLU A 386 15.01 -3.46 -14.93
N ALA A 387 14.16 -2.44 -14.87
CA ALA A 387 13.94 -1.57 -16.01
C ALA A 387 15.20 -0.74 -16.33
N SER A 388 16.13 -0.60 -15.37
CA SER A 388 17.45 0.02 -15.62
C SER A 388 18.40 -0.85 -16.42
N ASP A 389 18.22 -2.17 -16.41
CA ASP A 389 19.11 -3.08 -17.10
C ASP A 389 18.78 -3.11 -18.59
N THR A 390 19.52 -2.32 -19.36
CA THR A 390 19.38 -2.24 -20.82
C THR A 390 19.65 -3.56 -21.53
N ASN A 391 20.33 -4.53 -20.88
CA ASN A 391 20.68 -5.82 -21.46
C ASN A 391 19.60 -6.89 -21.27
N SER A 392 18.57 -6.64 -20.46
CA SER A 392 17.48 -7.58 -20.22
C SER A 392 16.53 -7.64 -21.41
N ALA A 393 16.59 -8.75 -22.17
CA ALA A 393 15.63 -9.05 -23.23
C ALA A 393 14.20 -9.28 -22.70
N GLN A 394 14.02 -9.41 -21.38
CA GLN A 394 12.72 -9.55 -20.71
C GLN A 394 12.47 -8.32 -19.85
N ARG A 395 12.13 -7.19 -20.49
CA ARG A 395 11.75 -5.95 -19.81
C ARG A 395 10.43 -6.12 -19.05
N ARG A 396 10.49 -6.66 -17.83
CA ARG A 396 9.43 -6.41 -16.85
C ARG A 396 9.77 -5.11 -16.14
N PRO A 397 8.95 -4.06 -16.29
CA PRO A 397 9.31 -2.75 -15.77
C PRO A 397 9.30 -2.71 -14.24
N LEU A 398 8.56 -3.63 -13.60
CA LEU A 398 8.38 -3.66 -12.16
C LEU A 398 8.43 -5.10 -11.66
N CYS A 399 9.16 -5.28 -10.56
CA CYS A 399 9.28 -6.53 -9.84
C CYS A 399 8.97 -6.32 -8.37
N LEU A 400 8.42 -7.37 -7.76
CA LEU A 400 8.15 -7.40 -6.34
C LEU A 400 9.32 -8.06 -5.63
N TYR A 401 9.76 -7.45 -4.54
CA TYR A 401 10.90 -7.87 -3.74
C TYR A 401 10.49 -8.09 -2.30
N SER A 402 11.25 -8.93 -1.59
CA SER A 402 11.21 -8.98 -0.14
C SER A 402 12.61 -9.15 0.44
N ALA A 403 12.83 -8.64 1.64
CA ALA A 403 14.08 -8.80 2.37
C ALA A 403 13.82 -8.92 3.88
N PRO A 404 14.71 -9.59 4.63
CA PRO A 404 14.66 -9.58 6.09
C PRO A 404 14.96 -8.18 6.64
N ILE A 405 14.42 -7.88 7.81
CA ILE A 405 14.64 -6.64 8.57
C ILE A 405 15.62 -6.98 9.69
N PRO A 406 16.88 -6.50 9.64
CA PRO A 406 17.89 -6.82 10.64
C PRO A 406 17.66 -6.00 11.91
N LEU A 407 16.79 -6.47 12.79
CA LEU A 407 16.59 -5.85 14.10
C LEU A 407 17.77 -6.22 15.02
N GLY A 408 18.68 -5.26 15.24
CA GLY A 408 19.76 -5.39 16.23
C GLY A 408 21.09 -5.98 15.74
N THR A 409 21.31 -6.08 14.44
CA THR A 409 22.60 -6.49 13.85
C THR A 409 23.13 -5.42 12.90
N ASP A 410 24.34 -4.92 13.16
CA ASP A 410 24.89 -3.73 12.46
C ASP A 410 25.36 -3.99 11.01
N THR A 411 25.40 -5.24 10.54
CA THR A 411 25.94 -5.55 9.20
C THR A 411 25.29 -6.77 8.59
N LEU A 412 24.46 -6.57 7.57
CA LEU A 412 24.03 -7.62 6.65
C LEU A 412 24.05 -7.07 5.22
N ASN A 413 24.74 -7.76 4.32
CA ASN A 413 24.45 -7.65 2.90
C ASN A 413 23.01 -8.15 2.73
N ALA A 414 22.07 -7.23 2.54
CA ALA A 414 20.66 -7.59 2.43
C ALA A 414 20.46 -8.45 1.18
N THR A 415 20.28 -9.76 1.37
CA THR A 415 19.79 -10.64 0.32
C THR A 415 18.30 -10.39 0.17
N TYR A 416 17.88 -9.98 -1.02
CA TYR A 416 16.47 -9.85 -1.36
C TYR A 416 16.00 -11.04 -2.21
N THR A 417 14.74 -11.41 -2.04
CA THR A 417 14.04 -12.39 -2.87
C THR A 417 13.16 -11.66 -3.86
N ARG A 418 13.35 -11.93 -5.14
CA ARG A 418 12.48 -11.44 -6.22
C ARG A 418 11.33 -12.42 -6.43
N PHE A 419 10.11 -11.92 -6.53
CA PHE A 419 8.96 -12.73 -6.93
C PHE A 419 8.74 -12.64 -8.43
N GLU A 420 8.86 -13.77 -9.12
CA GLU A 420 8.50 -13.88 -10.53
C GLU A 420 7.20 -14.65 -10.70
N SER A 421 6.25 -14.03 -11.39
CA SER A 421 5.06 -14.73 -11.85
C SER A 421 4.61 -14.24 -13.21
N ALA A 422 4.57 -15.14 -14.20
CA ALA A 422 4.05 -14.82 -15.53
C ALA A 422 2.54 -14.54 -15.56
N ALA A 423 1.82 -14.95 -14.52
CA ALA A 423 0.38 -14.72 -14.37
C ALA A 423 0.06 -13.78 -13.20
N GLY A 424 1.05 -13.04 -12.69
CA GLY A 424 0.84 -12.03 -11.66
C GLY A 424 0.09 -10.81 -12.21
N PRO A 425 -0.61 -10.06 -11.33
CA PRO A 425 -1.33 -8.86 -11.74
C PRO A 425 -0.36 -7.78 -12.21
N ALA A 426 -0.89 -6.81 -12.94
CA ALA A 426 -0.11 -5.70 -13.46
C ALA A 426 0.40 -4.82 -12.31
N LEU A 427 1.66 -4.97 -11.92
CA LEU A 427 2.28 -4.15 -10.87
C LEU A 427 2.36 -2.67 -11.24
N TRP A 428 2.15 -2.27 -12.49
CA TRP A 428 2.13 -0.85 -12.89
C TRP A 428 0.75 -0.20 -12.70
N GLY A 429 -0.31 -0.99 -12.52
CA GLY A 429 -1.70 -0.54 -12.39
C GLY A 429 -2.07 -0.11 -10.98
N THR A 430 -1.26 0.72 -10.33
CA THR A 430 -1.45 1.18 -8.94
C THR A 430 -1.77 0.03 -7.97
N PRO A 431 -0.85 -0.94 -7.81
CA PRO A 431 -1.14 -2.12 -7.03
C PRO A 431 -1.30 -1.76 -5.55
N CYS A 432 -2.36 -2.26 -4.95
CA CYS A 432 -2.46 -2.42 -3.51
C CYS A 432 -1.93 -3.82 -3.19
N PHE A 433 -1.08 -3.97 -2.19
CA PHE A 433 -0.70 -5.30 -1.73
C PHE A 433 -0.57 -5.38 -0.22
N ASP A 434 -0.56 -6.61 0.29
CA ASP A 434 -0.34 -6.89 1.70
C ASP A 434 0.43 -8.21 1.85
N PHE A 435 1.19 -8.35 2.93
CA PHE A 435 2.17 -9.43 3.08
C PHE A 435 2.13 -10.05 4.48
N ASP A 436 1.89 -11.36 4.53
CA ASP A 436 2.09 -12.17 5.72
C ASP A 436 3.36 -12.99 5.56
N ASP A 437 4.47 -12.41 6.03
CA ASP A 437 5.81 -12.97 5.88
C ASP A 437 6.03 -14.25 6.71
N ALA A 438 5.34 -14.37 7.85
CA ALA A 438 5.40 -15.55 8.69
C ALA A 438 4.78 -16.77 8.01
N LEU A 439 3.73 -16.58 7.20
CA LEU A 439 3.12 -17.67 6.43
C LEU A 439 3.56 -17.71 4.98
N GLY A 440 4.30 -16.70 4.49
CA GLY A 440 4.68 -16.58 3.09
C GLY A 440 3.47 -16.42 2.17
N VAL A 441 2.47 -15.65 2.60
CA VAL A 441 1.29 -15.33 1.78
C VAL A 441 1.35 -13.86 1.43
N MET A 442 1.23 -13.54 0.15
CA MET A 442 1.08 -12.17 -0.31
C MET A 442 -0.19 -12.03 -1.12
N VAL A 443 -0.84 -10.88 -1.04
CA VAL A 443 -2.04 -10.57 -1.80
C VAL A 443 -1.82 -9.27 -2.55
N ILE A 444 -2.18 -9.23 -3.82
CA ILE A 444 -2.01 -8.07 -4.69
C ILE A 444 -3.33 -7.83 -5.41
N GLY A 445 -3.72 -6.57 -5.58
CA GLY A 445 -4.78 -6.19 -6.49
C GLY A 445 -4.48 -4.86 -7.15
N ASP A 446 -5.09 -4.61 -8.30
CA ASP A 446 -4.77 -3.46 -9.14
C ASP A 446 -6.01 -2.66 -9.57
N CYS A 447 -5.76 -1.56 -10.30
CA CYS A 447 -6.81 -0.70 -10.83
C CYS A 447 -7.68 -1.38 -11.89
N PHE A 448 -7.29 -2.54 -12.42
CA PHE A 448 -8.06 -3.32 -13.40
C PHE A 448 -9.01 -4.32 -12.74
N GLY A 449 -9.06 -4.34 -11.40
CA GLY A 449 -9.90 -5.28 -10.66
C GLY A 449 -9.27 -6.67 -10.55
N GLU A 450 -8.01 -6.83 -10.93
CA GLU A 450 -7.30 -8.10 -10.78
C GLU A 450 -6.92 -8.27 -9.31
N VAL A 451 -7.09 -9.50 -8.80
CA VAL A 451 -6.69 -9.88 -7.45
C VAL A 451 -5.93 -11.19 -7.55
N ALA A 452 -4.74 -11.24 -6.98
CA ALA A 452 -3.91 -12.43 -6.94
C ALA A 452 -3.46 -12.70 -5.52
N VAL A 453 -3.48 -13.98 -5.14
CA VAL A 453 -2.89 -14.46 -3.88
C VAL A 453 -1.67 -15.29 -4.24
N LEU A 454 -0.51 -14.83 -3.81
CA LEU A 454 0.78 -15.47 -4.00
C LEU A 454 1.12 -16.31 -2.77
N ASP A 455 1.18 -17.62 -2.94
CA ASP A 455 1.59 -18.57 -1.91
C ASP A 455 3.05 -19.00 -2.13
N CYS A 456 3.94 -18.57 -1.23
CA CYS A 456 5.37 -18.89 -1.30
C CYS A 456 5.69 -20.30 -0.77
N ALA A 457 4.77 -20.97 -0.08
CA ALA A 457 4.96 -22.32 0.43
C ALA A 457 4.39 -23.37 -0.55
N THR A 458 4.86 -23.34 -1.80
CA THR A 458 4.32 -24.06 -2.97
C THR A 458 4.24 -25.59 -2.86
N SER A 459 4.86 -26.19 -1.84
CA SER A 459 4.81 -27.63 -1.59
C SER A 459 3.66 -28.07 -0.67
N ASP A 460 2.92 -27.12 -0.11
CA ASP A 460 1.74 -27.36 0.74
C ASP A 460 0.47 -27.40 -0.14
N PRO A 461 -0.46 -28.37 0.02
CA PRO A 461 -1.70 -28.48 -0.78
C PRO A 461 -2.69 -27.30 -0.70
N GLY A 462 -2.30 -26.15 -0.14
CA GLY A 462 -3.08 -24.91 -0.13
C GLY A 462 -2.94 -24.14 1.19
N ILE A 463 -3.47 -22.91 1.21
CA ILE A 463 -3.51 -22.10 2.43
C ILE A 463 -4.44 -22.76 3.43
N THR A 464 -3.88 -23.26 4.53
CA THR A 464 -4.66 -23.87 5.61
C THR A 464 -5.00 -22.83 6.66
N ARG A 465 -6.27 -22.78 7.09
CA ARG A 465 -6.69 -21.93 8.21
C ARG A 465 -5.95 -22.34 9.50
N LEU A 466 -5.16 -21.42 10.05
CA LEU A 466 -4.45 -21.58 11.33
C LEU A 466 -5.16 -20.91 12.50
N THR A 467 -5.99 -19.91 12.25
CA THR A 467 -6.77 -19.23 13.29
C THR A 467 -8.13 -19.90 13.50
N PRO A 468 -8.73 -19.76 14.69
CA PRO A 468 -10.16 -19.96 14.84
C PRO A 468 -10.95 -19.11 13.84
N ASP A 469 -12.22 -19.47 13.66
CA ASP A 469 -13.14 -18.67 12.87
C ASP A 469 -13.43 -17.34 13.56
N ILE A 470 -12.74 -16.28 13.13
CA ILE A 470 -12.83 -14.94 13.70
C ILE A 470 -14.21 -14.27 13.50
N ALA A 471 -15.08 -14.85 12.67
CA ALA A 471 -16.46 -14.39 12.54
C ALA A 471 -17.43 -15.06 13.54
N GLY A 472 -17.00 -16.10 14.26
CA GLY A 472 -17.86 -16.98 15.07
C GLY A 472 -18.21 -16.49 16.49
N HIS A 473 -17.49 -15.51 17.05
CA HIS A 473 -17.57 -15.17 18.49
C HIS A 473 -18.47 -13.95 18.84
N ALA A 474 -19.48 -13.62 18.04
CA ALA A 474 -20.30 -12.42 18.28
C ALA A 474 -21.68 -12.73 18.89
N SER A 475 -22.01 -12.05 20.00
CA SER A 475 -23.37 -11.90 20.52
C SER A 475 -24.20 -10.98 19.61
N SER A 476 -25.49 -11.29 19.43
CA SER A 476 -26.37 -10.59 18.47
C SER A 476 -26.55 -9.09 18.76
N GLN A 477 -26.05 -8.25 17.87
CA GLN A 477 -26.49 -6.86 17.69
C GLN A 477 -26.99 -6.70 16.25
N THR A 478 -27.96 -5.82 16.03
CA THR A 478 -28.56 -5.53 14.71
C THR A 478 -27.55 -4.84 13.78
N SER A 479 -27.33 -5.39 12.58
CA SER A 479 -26.51 -4.76 11.54
C SER A 479 -27.29 -3.63 10.86
N LEU A 480 -26.66 -2.47 10.69
CA LEU A 480 -27.22 -1.28 10.01
C LEU A 480 -26.69 -1.09 8.58
N LEU A 481 -25.83 -1.98 8.08
CA LEU A 481 -25.28 -1.87 6.72
C LEU A 481 -26.26 -2.39 5.67
N SER A 482 -26.34 -1.68 4.54
CA SER A 482 -27.13 -2.13 3.40
C SER A 482 -26.58 -3.45 2.84
N THR A 483 -27.46 -4.42 2.69
CA THR A 483 -27.20 -5.65 1.91
C THR A 483 -27.63 -5.49 0.46
N GLU A 484 -28.43 -4.48 0.15
CA GLU A 484 -28.87 -4.18 -1.20
C GLU A 484 -27.87 -3.22 -1.86
N PRO A 485 -27.54 -3.44 -3.15
CA PRO A 485 -26.75 -2.48 -3.91
C PRO A 485 -27.48 -1.13 -3.89
N VAL A 486 -26.74 -0.05 -3.62
CA VAL A 486 -27.32 1.30 -3.59
C VAL A 486 -27.85 1.58 -5.00
N PRO A 487 -29.17 1.85 -5.17
CA PRO A 487 -29.74 2.05 -6.49
C PRO A 487 -29.07 3.23 -7.18
N MET A 488 -28.44 2.88 -8.29
CA MET A 488 -27.52 3.71 -9.02
C MET A 488 -28.26 4.74 -9.90
N ASN A 489 -28.11 6.03 -9.60
CA ASN A 489 -28.26 7.09 -10.61
C ASN A 489 -26.94 7.20 -11.40
N LEU A 490 -26.57 6.13 -12.11
CA LEU A 490 -25.36 6.13 -12.94
C LEU A 490 -25.52 7.08 -14.12
N LEU A 491 -24.57 7.99 -14.24
CA LEU A 491 -24.31 8.66 -15.50
C LEU A 491 -23.52 7.72 -16.42
N PRO A 492 -23.76 7.73 -17.75
CA PRO A 492 -23.03 6.92 -18.71
C PRO A 492 -21.52 7.20 -18.68
N SER A 493 -20.72 6.14 -18.80
CA SER A 493 -19.27 6.23 -19.06
C SER A 493 -19.04 6.87 -20.43
N ILE A 494 -17.94 7.64 -20.58
CA ILE A 494 -17.56 8.15 -21.90
C ILE A 494 -17.27 6.97 -22.82
N TYR A 495 -17.73 7.05 -24.06
CA TYR A 495 -17.40 6.11 -25.12
C TYR A 495 -16.99 6.88 -26.40
N PRO A 496 -16.20 6.26 -27.29
CA PRO A 496 -15.84 6.86 -28.58
C PRO A 496 -17.10 7.24 -29.37
N GLY A 497 -17.25 8.51 -29.72
CA GLY A 497 -18.43 9.03 -30.42
C GLY A 497 -19.62 9.38 -29.52
N MET A 498 -19.40 9.59 -28.21
CA MET A 498 -20.43 10.12 -27.31
C MET A 498 -20.97 11.46 -27.83
N PRO A 499 -22.30 11.61 -28.04
CA PRO A 499 -22.89 12.86 -28.51
C PRO A 499 -22.69 14.03 -27.55
N ASP A 500 -22.51 15.24 -28.07
CA ASP A 500 -22.32 16.47 -27.27
C ASP A 500 -23.47 16.76 -26.30
N VAL A 501 -24.67 16.25 -26.57
CA VAL A 501 -25.83 16.38 -25.68
C VAL A 501 -25.79 15.41 -24.50
N GLU A 502 -25.06 14.29 -24.65
CA GLU A 502 -24.87 13.28 -23.62
C GLU A 502 -23.64 13.54 -22.76
N ALA A 503 -22.62 14.21 -23.31
CA ALA A 503 -21.38 14.55 -22.61
C ALA A 503 -21.60 15.35 -21.30
N PRO A 504 -22.48 16.37 -21.22
CA PRO A 504 -22.85 17.07 -19.97
C PRO A 504 -23.55 16.19 -18.95
N SER A 505 -24.11 15.06 -19.40
CA SER A 505 -24.76 14.05 -18.57
C SER A 505 -23.86 12.86 -18.30
N SER A 506 -22.58 12.89 -18.69
CA SER A 506 -21.63 11.79 -18.55
C SER A 506 -20.87 11.84 -17.21
N ARG A 507 -20.12 10.78 -16.90
CA ARG A 507 -19.27 10.74 -15.70
C ARG A 507 -18.22 11.87 -15.64
N ALA A 508 -17.72 12.34 -16.79
CA ALA A 508 -16.68 13.38 -16.83
C ALA A 508 -17.22 14.80 -16.65
N SER A 509 -18.50 15.06 -16.98
CA SER A 509 -19.10 16.38 -16.72
C SER A 509 -19.19 16.70 -15.23
N ARG A 510 -19.14 15.66 -14.37
CA ARG A 510 -19.09 15.84 -12.92
C ARG A 510 -17.73 16.31 -12.42
N TRP A 511 -16.66 16.28 -13.22
CA TRP A 511 -15.33 16.75 -12.83
C TRP A 511 -15.24 18.28 -12.87
N ASN A 512 -16.14 18.93 -13.61
CA ASN A 512 -16.24 20.38 -13.79
C ASN A 512 -17.38 20.99 -12.93
N LYS A 513 -17.60 20.47 -11.72
CA LYS A 513 -18.84 20.74 -10.96
C LYS A 513 -18.86 22.00 -10.14
N ASP A 514 -17.70 22.56 -9.85
CA ASP A 514 -17.66 23.90 -9.30
C ASP A 514 -17.72 24.81 -10.53
N ASN A 515 -18.84 25.52 -10.73
CA ASN A 515 -18.93 26.66 -11.66
C ASN A 515 -17.94 27.73 -11.18
N LEU A 516 -16.66 27.45 -11.32
CA LEU A 516 -15.58 28.28 -10.88
C LEU A 516 -15.61 29.52 -11.78
N ASP A 517 -15.45 30.68 -11.17
CA ASP A 517 -15.05 31.87 -11.90
C ASP A 517 -13.57 31.73 -12.30
N ILE A 518 -13.28 30.72 -13.13
CA ILE A 518 -11.95 30.53 -13.70
C ILE A 518 -11.70 31.73 -14.63
N TYR A 519 -10.52 32.33 -14.56
CA TYR A 519 -10.07 33.41 -15.43
C TYR A 519 -10.38 33.10 -16.92
N GLU A 520 -10.77 34.11 -17.69
CA GLU A 520 -11.41 33.96 -19.01
C GLU A 520 -10.59 33.14 -20.05
N PRO A 521 -9.26 33.31 -20.17
CA PRO A 521 -8.40 32.42 -20.96
C PRO A 521 -8.40 30.96 -20.52
N TRP A 522 -8.44 30.71 -19.22
CA TRP A 522 -8.60 29.35 -18.71
C TRP A 522 -10.02 28.85 -18.91
N ARG A 523 -11.07 29.69 -18.85
CA ARG A 523 -12.43 29.33 -19.25
C ARG A 523 -12.51 28.91 -20.72
N GLN A 524 -11.72 29.53 -21.59
CA GLN A 524 -11.58 29.12 -23.00
C GLN A 524 -10.76 27.83 -23.14
N ALA A 525 -9.82 27.56 -22.23
CA ALA A 525 -9.08 26.30 -22.14
C ALA A 525 -9.76 25.21 -21.29
N VAL A 526 -10.82 25.55 -20.55
CA VAL A 526 -11.71 24.64 -19.83
C VAL A 526 -12.52 23.97 -20.91
N TYR A 527 -11.96 22.88 -21.43
CA TYR A 527 -12.59 22.03 -22.42
C TYR A 527 -13.25 22.85 -23.54
N SER A 528 -12.42 23.55 -24.32
CA SER A 528 -12.89 24.26 -25.51
C SER A 528 -13.76 23.33 -26.35
N SER A 529 -15.01 23.72 -26.57
CA SER A 529 -15.95 23.06 -27.47
C SER A 529 -15.55 23.18 -28.95
N SER A 530 -14.42 23.82 -29.28
CA SER A 530 -13.93 23.95 -30.65
C SER A 530 -13.25 22.65 -31.11
N GLU A 531 -14.06 21.77 -31.69
CA GLU A 531 -13.88 20.64 -32.63
C GLU A 531 -12.51 19.98 -32.95
N GLU A 532 -11.34 20.55 -32.68
CA GLU A 532 -10.04 19.95 -33.07
C GLU A 532 -9.32 19.16 -31.97
N PHE A 533 -9.78 19.24 -30.72
CA PHE A 533 -9.16 18.51 -29.60
C PHE A 533 -10.02 17.35 -29.06
N PHE A 534 -11.09 16.98 -29.76
CA PHE A 534 -11.96 15.86 -29.37
C PHE A 534 -11.31 14.49 -29.65
N PHE A 535 -10.57 14.03 -28.65
CA PHE A 535 -10.55 12.66 -28.10
C PHE A 535 -10.72 11.50 -29.11
N VAL A 536 -9.63 11.16 -29.81
CA VAL A 536 -9.58 10.02 -30.73
C VAL A 536 -9.70 8.66 -30.01
N SER A 537 -9.39 8.55 -28.72
CA SER A 537 -9.71 7.33 -27.94
C SER A 537 -9.67 7.53 -26.42
N GLN A 538 -10.44 6.70 -25.70
CA GLN A 538 -10.43 6.52 -24.24
C GLN A 538 -9.01 6.28 -23.68
N ALA A 539 -8.12 5.69 -24.47
CA ALA A 539 -6.73 5.35 -24.13
C ALA A 539 -5.76 6.55 -24.05
N ARG A 540 -6.21 7.79 -24.30
CA ARG A 540 -5.41 9.01 -24.07
C ARG A 540 -5.83 9.83 -22.84
N TRP A 541 -6.98 9.49 -22.24
CA TRP A 541 -7.40 10.03 -20.94
C TRP A 541 -6.89 9.17 -19.79
N GLU A 542 -6.97 7.85 -19.96
CA GLU A 542 -6.17 6.88 -19.23
C GLU A 542 -4.71 7.07 -19.70
N GLY A 543 -3.81 7.61 -18.87
CA GLY A 543 -2.39 7.68 -19.21
C GLY A 543 -1.66 9.02 -19.04
N VAL A 544 -2.30 10.20 -19.06
CA VAL A 544 -1.56 11.47 -18.87
C VAL A 544 -2.17 12.41 -17.82
N PRO A 545 -3.43 12.89 -17.91
CA PRO A 545 -3.97 13.77 -16.88
C PRO A 545 -4.36 12.99 -15.61
N CYS A 546 -4.89 11.78 -15.77
CA CYS A 546 -5.16 10.87 -14.65
C CYS A 546 -3.85 10.38 -14.01
N ASP A 547 -2.84 10.06 -14.82
CA ASP A 547 -1.51 9.66 -14.34
C ASP A 547 -0.82 10.84 -13.66
N LYS A 548 -0.95 12.06 -14.18
CA LYS A 548 -0.47 13.27 -13.50
C LYS A 548 -1.27 13.55 -12.24
N ALA A 549 -2.59 13.44 -12.25
CA ALA A 549 -3.41 13.65 -11.07
C ALA A 549 -3.08 12.62 -9.98
N TRP A 550 -2.92 11.36 -10.36
CA TRP A 550 -2.43 10.28 -9.50
C TRP A 550 -1.02 10.57 -9.00
N MET A 551 -0.11 10.94 -9.90
CA MET A 551 1.24 11.35 -9.55
C MET A 551 1.20 12.49 -8.57
N LEU A 552 0.29 13.44 -8.70
CA LEU A 552 0.21 14.61 -7.82
C LEU A 552 -0.42 14.27 -6.47
N GLU A 553 -1.42 13.38 -6.44
CA GLU A 553 -2.00 12.82 -5.20
C GLU A 553 -0.91 12.15 -4.37
N HIS A 554 -0.13 11.29 -5.02
CA HIS A 554 0.90 10.50 -4.35
C HIS A 554 2.15 11.35 -4.11
N MET A 555 2.62 12.12 -5.09
CA MET A 555 3.86 12.89 -5.01
C MET A 555 3.80 14.04 -4.04
N TYR A 556 2.67 14.67 -3.79
CA TYR A 556 2.61 15.80 -2.87
C TYR A 556 1.88 15.46 -1.58
N GLY A 557 1.42 14.20 -1.43
CA GLY A 557 0.67 13.73 -0.28
C GLY A 557 -0.53 14.62 0.02
N VAL A 558 -1.13 15.24 -1.00
CA VAL A 558 -2.18 16.24 -0.76
C VAL A 558 -3.45 15.49 -0.38
N PRO A 559 -4.11 15.90 0.70
CA PRO A 559 -5.31 15.21 1.11
C PRO A 559 -6.50 15.51 0.19
N GLY A 560 -7.14 14.45 -0.26
CA GLY A 560 -8.37 14.53 -1.04
C GLY A 560 -8.19 13.95 -2.43
N GLU A 561 -9.25 13.93 -3.21
CA GLU A 561 -9.14 13.53 -4.62
C GLU A 561 -8.55 14.67 -5.43
N VAL A 562 -7.62 14.31 -6.32
CA VAL A 562 -7.11 15.22 -7.32
C VAL A 562 -8.11 15.29 -8.45
N LEU A 563 -8.77 16.44 -8.55
CA LEU A 563 -9.78 16.73 -9.54
C LEU A 563 -9.20 17.68 -10.58
N PRO A 564 -8.81 17.20 -11.79
CA PRO A 564 -8.43 18.10 -12.88
C PRO A 564 -9.53 19.11 -13.16
N GLN A 565 -9.17 20.39 -13.20
CA GLN A 565 -10.09 21.50 -13.45
C GLN A 565 -9.91 22.06 -14.87
N ALA A 566 -8.66 22.21 -15.32
CA ALA A 566 -8.35 22.71 -16.66
C ALA A 566 -6.98 22.21 -17.12
N THR A 567 -6.78 22.14 -18.43
CA THR A 567 -5.47 21.88 -19.02
C THR A 567 -5.26 22.82 -20.20
N THR A 568 -4.07 23.40 -20.32
CA THR A 568 -3.65 24.08 -21.55
C THR A 568 -2.49 23.32 -22.13
N TYR A 569 -2.49 23.17 -23.46
CA TYR A 569 -1.37 22.63 -24.21
C TYR A 569 -0.92 23.68 -25.21
N GLU A 570 0.36 24.06 -25.16
CA GLU A 570 0.96 24.97 -26.11
C GLU A 570 1.79 24.17 -27.12
N PRO A 571 1.25 23.89 -28.33
CA PRO A 571 1.83 22.94 -29.26
C PRO A 571 3.21 23.38 -29.79
N GLU A 572 3.46 24.68 -29.87
CA GLU A 572 4.72 25.23 -30.37
C GLU A 572 5.89 24.98 -29.40
N MET A 573 5.61 24.96 -28.09
CA MET A 573 6.63 24.72 -27.05
C MET A 573 6.56 23.30 -26.48
N GLY A 574 5.52 22.53 -26.82
CA GLY A 574 5.28 21.20 -26.28
C GLY A 574 4.95 21.21 -24.78
N TRP A 575 4.47 22.33 -24.25
CA TRP A 575 4.22 22.48 -22.81
C TRP A 575 2.78 22.20 -22.45
N ASP A 576 2.60 21.56 -21.30
CA ASP A 576 1.31 21.36 -20.66
C ASP A 576 1.26 22.05 -19.30
N ASN A 577 0.19 22.79 -19.07
CA ASN A 577 -0.15 23.26 -17.74
C ASN A 577 -1.44 22.58 -17.31
N LEU A 578 -1.48 22.15 -16.06
CA LEU A 578 -2.59 21.39 -15.49
C LEU A 578 -3.04 22.08 -14.20
N ILE A 579 -4.29 22.52 -14.18
CA ILE A 579 -4.95 23.03 -12.99
C ILE A 579 -5.75 21.89 -12.37
N LEU A 580 -5.62 21.74 -11.07
CA LEU A 580 -6.25 20.70 -10.29
C LEU A 580 -6.86 21.31 -9.03
N ARG A 581 -7.87 20.65 -8.50
CA ARG A 581 -8.40 20.92 -7.16
C ARG A 581 -8.15 19.70 -6.30
N ILE A 582 -7.72 19.93 -5.07
CA ILE A 582 -7.60 18.88 -4.05
C ILE A 582 -8.21 19.44 -2.77
N GLY A 583 -9.31 18.83 -2.31
CA GLY A 583 -10.12 19.38 -1.22
C GLY A 583 -10.57 20.82 -1.50
N ARG A 584 -10.27 21.74 -0.59
CA ARG A 584 -10.56 23.19 -0.71
C ARG A 584 -9.35 24.01 -1.20
N ARG A 585 -8.46 23.43 -2.00
CA ARG A 585 -7.29 24.13 -2.54
C ARG A 585 -7.13 23.90 -4.03
N PHE A 586 -6.61 24.91 -4.73
CA PHE A 586 -6.22 24.82 -6.13
C PHE A 586 -4.74 24.55 -6.24
N PHE A 587 -4.37 23.83 -7.28
CA PHE A 587 -2.99 23.52 -7.62
C PHE A 587 -2.75 23.78 -9.09
N LEU A 588 -1.61 24.37 -9.42
CA LEU A 588 -1.12 24.55 -10.79
C LEU A 588 0.18 23.78 -10.92
N ARG A 589 0.19 22.82 -11.84
CA ARG A 589 1.42 22.26 -12.38
C ARG A 589 1.71 22.97 -13.68
N ALA A 590 2.76 23.78 -13.70
CA ALA A 590 3.21 24.44 -14.91
C ALA A 590 4.59 23.89 -15.30
N LEU A 591 4.76 23.49 -16.57
CA LEU A 591 6.09 23.13 -17.09
C LEU A 591 6.97 24.37 -17.28
N PHE A 592 6.34 25.51 -17.53
CA PHE A 592 7.00 26.79 -17.64
C PHE A 592 6.06 27.89 -17.14
N LEU A 593 6.62 28.78 -16.33
CA LEU A 593 5.97 30.03 -15.95
C LEU A 593 6.85 31.17 -16.47
N PRO A 594 6.31 32.08 -17.29
CA PRO A 594 7.07 33.24 -17.74
C PRO A 594 7.68 34.00 -16.55
N GLY A 595 9.02 34.03 -16.48
CA GLY A 595 9.76 34.64 -15.36
C GLY A 595 10.22 33.67 -14.26
N TYR A 596 10.03 32.37 -14.43
CA TYR A 596 10.51 31.33 -13.51
C TYR A 596 11.34 30.27 -14.26
N ASP A 597 12.65 30.21 -14.00
CA ASP A 597 13.61 29.31 -14.66
C ASP A 597 13.76 27.95 -13.93
N GLY A 598 12.90 27.63 -12.97
CA GLY A 598 12.97 26.36 -12.21
C GLY A 598 12.30 25.18 -12.93
N PRO A 599 12.65 23.92 -12.55
CA PRO A 599 11.95 22.73 -13.03
C PRO A 599 10.46 22.79 -12.66
N ALA A 600 9.61 22.09 -13.43
CA ALA A 600 8.15 22.12 -13.30
C ALA A 600 7.66 22.22 -11.85
N THR A 601 7.12 23.38 -11.49
CA THR A 601 6.73 23.71 -10.12
C THR A 601 5.25 23.45 -9.87
N LEU A 602 4.94 22.96 -8.66
CA LEU A 602 3.58 22.83 -8.18
C LEU A 602 3.29 23.95 -7.18
N PHE A 603 2.34 24.81 -7.52
CA PHE A 603 1.88 25.89 -6.64
C PHE A 603 0.52 25.54 -6.05
N SER A 604 0.21 26.07 -4.87
CA SER A 604 -1.11 25.93 -4.25
C SER A 604 -1.71 27.24 -3.76
N TRP A 605 -3.05 27.35 -3.83
CA TRP A 605 -3.82 28.50 -3.33
C TRP A 605 -5.06 28.05 -2.53
N PRO A 606 -5.52 28.83 -1.54
CA PRO A 606 -6.82 28.63 -0.89
C PRO A 606 -8.00 28.72 -1.88
N LYS A 607 -9.10 28.00 -1.64
CA LYS A 607 -10.33 28.04 -2.48
C LYS A 607 -10.88 29.46 -2.66
N ASP A 608 -10.74 30.30 -1.64
CA ASP A 608 -11.35 31.64 -1.62
C ASP A 608 -10.48 32.68 -2.36
N THR A 609 -9.39 32.24 -3.00
CA THR A 609 -8.56 33.11 -3.85
C THR A 609 -9.38 33.52 -5.07
N VAL A 610 -9.78 34.79 -5.10
CA VAL A 610 -10.70 35.35 -6.12
C VAL A 610 -10.13 35.21 -7.53
N ASP A 611 -8.80 35.24 -7.68
CA ASP A 611 -8.14 35.00 -8.96
C ASP A 611 -6.67 34.54 -8.76
N PRO A 612 -6.41 33.22 -8.64
CA PRO A 612 -5.05 32.72 -8.45
C PRO A 612 -4.16 32.85 -9.70
N PHE A 613 -4.69 33.34 -10.83
CA PHE A 613 -4.03 33.27 -12.14
C PHE A 613 -3.88 34.61 -12.88
N ASN A 614 -4.48 35.72 -12.40
CA ASN A 614 -4.32 37.05 -13.02
C ASN A 614 -3.03 37.79 -12.66
N HIS A 615 -2.33 37.34 -11.62
CA HIS A 615 -1.09 37.99 -11.19
C HIS A 615 0.09 37.23 -11.81
N PRO A 616 1.05 37.91 -12.47
CA PRO A 616 2.30 37.28 -12.82
C PRO A 616 2.86 36.72 -11.51
N ILE A 617 2.99 35.39 -11.41
CA ILE A 617 3.38 34.71 -10.18
C ILE A 617 4.74 35.29 -9.76
N GLN A 618 4.73 36.27 -8.86
CA GLN A 618 5.94 36.76 -8.24
C GLN A 618 6.18 35.82 -7.07
N VAL A 619 7.27 35.06 -7.13
CA VAL A 619 7.71 34.21 -6.02
C VAL A 619 7.82 35.11 -4.78
N GLY A 620 6.85 35.01 -3.87
CA GLY A 620 6.70 35.90 -2.70
C GLY A 620 5.31 36.51 -2.48
N ASP A 621 4.36 36.36 -3.41
CA ASP A 621 2.98 36.83 -3.20
C ASP A 621 2.31 36.14 -1.99
N GLU A 622 1.60 36.93 -1.16
CA GLU A 622 0.89 36.45 0.03
C GLU A 622 -0.18 35.41 -0.36
N GLY A 623 0.18 34.13 -0.29
CA GLY A 623 -0.74 32.99 -0.48
C GLY A 623 -0.32 31.97 -1.54
N CYS A 624 0.61 32.32 -2.44
CA CYS A 624 1.20 31.38 -3.38
C CYS A 624 2.43 30.74 -2.74
N GLN A 625 2.45 29.41 -2.62
CA GLN A 625 3.58 28.68 -2.06
C GLN A 625 3.94 27.49 -2.93
N GLU A 626 5.22 27.40 -3.26
CA GLU A 626 5.82 26.22 -3.90
C GLU A 626 5.71 25.03 -2.94
N MET A 627 5.25 23.91 -3.48
CA MET A 627 5.13 22.65 -2.76
C MET A 627 6.34 21.78 -3.09
N ASP A 628 6.99 21.23 -2.08
CA ASP A 628 7.99 20.19 -2.27
C ASP A 628 7.31 18.82 -2.46
N PRO A 629 7.81 17.98 -3.38
CA PRO A 629 7.32 16.62 -3.53
C PRO A 629 7.61 15.79 -2.28
N VAL A 630 6.55 15.23 -1.72
CA VAL A 630 6.47 14.35 -0.55
C VAL A 630 6.68 12.87 -0.91
N CYS A 631 6.30 12.38 -2.10
CA CYS A 631 6.59 11.01 -2.56
C CYS A 631 7.11 10.96 -4.00
N ARG A 632 8.44 10.98 -4.19
CA ARG A 632 9.01 10.88 -5.55
C ARG A 632 8.78 9.53 -6.24
N THR A 633 8.32 8.56 -5.47
CA THR A 633 7.84 7.23 -5.82
C THR A 633 6.90 7.17 -7.03
N ALA A 634 5.96 8.11 -7.12
CA ALA A 634 5.02 8.14 -8.23
C ALA A 634 5.70 8.48 -9.57
N LEU A 635 6.80 9.24 -9.55
CA LEU A 635 7.57 9.58 -10.75
C LEU A 635 8.26 8.35 -11.35
N ALA A 636 8.68 7.39 -10.52
CA ALA A 636 9.32 6.19 -10.99
C ALA A 636 8.35 5.17 -11.58
N ALA A 637 7.17 5.01 -10.99
CA ALA A 637 6.10 4.22 -11.60
C ALA A 637 5.72 4.79 -12.98
N HIS A 638 5.60 6.11 -13.09
CA HIS A 638 5.34 6.78 -14.35
C HIS A 638 6.51 6.68 -15.35
N TRP A 639 7.77 6.77 -14.90
CA TRP A 639 8.93 6.53 -15.75
C TRP A 639 8.95 5.09 -16.28
N ALA A 640 8.69 4.10 -15.42
CA ALA A 640 8.63 2.70 -15.78
C ALA A 640 7.51 2.45 -16.80
N LEU A 641 6.36 3.10 -16.60
CA LEU A 641 5.22 3.08 -17.54
C LEU A 641 5.59 3.71 -18.89
N ARG A 642 6.18 4.90 -18.91
CA ARG A 642 6.63 5.55 -20.16
C ARG A 642 7.65 4.70 -20.91
N THR A 643 8.58 4.08 -20.20
CA THR A 643 9.60 3.21 -20.79
C THR A 643 8.96 1.96 -21.40
N PHE A 644 7.88 1.45 -20.78
CA PHE A 644 7.14 0.29 -21.27
C PHE A 644 6.22 0.63 -22.46
N LEU A 645 5.53 1.77 -22.41
CA LEU A 645 4.59 2.23 -23.46
C LEU A 645 5.29 2.88 -24.67
N ARG A 646 6.61 3.09 -24.62
CA ARG A 646 7.43 3.41 -25.80
C ARG A 646 7.46 2.17 -26.70
N ASP A 647 6.36 1.96 -27.42
CA ASP A 647 6.07 0.83 -28.31
C ASP A 647 6.92 0.85 -29.61
N GLU A 648 8.01 1.62 -29.65
CA GLU A 648 9.03 1.39 -30.68
C GLU A 648 10.01 0.37 -30.12
N PRO A 649 10.07 -0.86 -30.67
CA PRO A 649 11.28 -1.65 -30.49
C PRO A 649 12.39 -0.73 -30.97
N LEU A 650 13.28 -0.31 -30.05
CA LEU A 650 14.58 0.24 -30.42
C LEU A 650 15.04 -0.68 -31.55
N ARG A 651 15.00 -0.17 -32.78
CA ARG A 651 15.62 -0.83 -33.89
C ARG A 651 17.08 -0.74 -33.50
N LEU A 652 17.54 -1.74 -32.75
CA LEU A 652 18.90 -2.19 -32.78
C LEU A 652 19.11 -2.48 -34.26
N GLU A 653 19.46 -1.45 -35.01
CA GLU A 653 20.29 -1.59 -36.18
C GLU A 653 21.52 -2.29 -35.64
N VAL A 654 21.43 -3.63 -35.65
CA VAL A 654 22.57 -4.50 -35.70
C VAL A 654 23.40 -3.87 -36.80
N LEU A 655 24.50 -3.22 -36.40
CA LEU A 655 25.59 -2.86 -37.28
C LEU A 655 26.10 -4.17 -37.87
N ALA A 656 25.35 -4.69 -38.85
CA ALA A 656 25.72 -5.76 -39.72
C ALA A 656 26.79 -5.14 -40.62
N ASN A 657 28.00 -5.15 -40.09
CA ASN A 657 29.22 -4.76 -40.74
C ASN A 657 29.27 -5.46 -42.12
N PRO A 658 29.11 -4.75 -43.25
CA PRO A 658 29.11 -5.38 -44.57
C PRO A 658 30.56 -5.54 -45.03
N LEU A 659 31.37 -6.26 -44.25
CA LEU A 659 32.76 -6.58 -44.58
C LEU A 659 33.07 -8.02 -44.18
N CYS A 660 32.40 -8.96 -44.85
CA CYS A 660 32.94 -10.29 -45.19
C CYS A 660 31.96 -11.06 -46.08
N ARG A 661 32.01 -10.81 -47.39
CA ARG A 661 31.72 -11.85 -48.40
C ARG A 661 32.93 -11.92 -49.34
N ARG A 662 33.56 -13.11 -49.36
CA ARG A 662 34.33 -13.60 -50.51
C ARG A 662 33.37 -13.99 -51.62
#